data_AF-A0A6N8TD00-F1
#
_entry.id   AF-A0A6N8TD00-F1
#
_cell.length_a   1.000
_cell.length_b   1.000
_cell.length_c   1.000
_cell.angle_alpha   90.00
_cell.angle_beta   90.00
_cell.angle_gamma   90.00
#
_symmetry.space_group_name_H-M   'P 1'
#
loop_
_entity.id
_entity.type
_entity.pdbx_description
1 polymer ?
#
loop_
_entity_poly.entity_id
_entity_poly.type
_entity_poly.pdbx_seq_one_letter_code
_entity_poly.pdbx_strand_id
1 'polypeptide(L)'
;MTDLDLEKLARRAPPAALDSARADALTAAMRAFDDAEKIVTAPQGSAGGGRRSSIFNRIWSPIMNRRLLAGSALATLLVVPVAGLVTYELVRNGTVPLATETQIAAKPVDAGERARQQEAKTETSSAGELAALQKSRQAQARQDLEAAATAKVAADSAQPTNMPAEEPLAEMRKEEVAAAAPESLAVGGAAATQNLSRVIAQPSAVADAVAMPAPEEDRERFASADPNPVKSVATDPVSTFSADVDTASYSYVRRSLLGGSLPDAEAVRVEELVNYFPYDWKGPETAEKPFNATVTVMPTPWNKDTELLHIGIKGFETVMTEQPPANLVFLIDVSGSMDEADKLPLLKSAFRLLVGKLKDTDTVSIVTYAGDAGVVLEPTQAKERQTILDAIDNLQPGGSTAGAAGIETAYRLAEKAFRKDGVNRVMLATDGDFNVGPASDEDLKRIIEERRKSGIFLSVLGFGRGNYNDGMMQTLAQNGNGTAAYIDTLAEAQKTLVEEAGSSLFPIAKDVKFQIEFNPERIAEYRLIGYETRTLNREDFNNDKVDAGDIGSGHRVTAIYEVTPKGSPAVLNDPLRYGKGEAAETQASGGSELAFLKMRWKKPDGDTSDLVTMPVTDANAVADVNAASGDVRFSVAVAAFGQKLKGVSALQDYAYGSILGLAEAAKGNDPFGYRAEFLKLVQLAEGLSGQK
;
A
#
# COMPACT_ATOMS: atom_id res chain seq x y z
N MET A 1 -52.69 -30.23 -10.28
CA MET A 1 -52.29 -28.98 -10.97
C MET A 1 -51.63 -29.40 -12.26
N THR A 2 -52.12 -28.92 -13.40
CA THR A 2 -51.52 -29.22 -14.70
C THR A 2 -50.36 -28.26 -14.97
N ASP A 3 -49.41 -28.60 -15.85
CA ASP A 3 -48.27 -27.73 -16.18
C ASP A 3 -48.71 -26.35 -16.71
N LEU A 4 -49.89 -26.29 -17.34
CA LEU A 4 -50.55 -25.05 -17.77
C LEU A 4 -51.02 -24.14 -16.61
N ASP A 5 -51.25 -24.70 -15.42
CA ASP A 5 -51.60 -23.92 -14.22
C ASP A 5 -50.36 -23.32 -13.55
N LEU A 6 -49.22 -24.03 -13.63
CA LEU A 6 -47.93 -23.56 -13.12
C LEU A 6 -47.36 -22.44 -14.00
N GLU A 7 -47.47 -22.54 -15.32
CA GLU A 7 -47.03 -21.48 -16.24
C GLU A 7 -47.86 -20.19 -16.10
N LYS A 8 -49.15 -20.31 -15.76
CA LYS A 8 -50.02 -19.15 -15.47
C LYS A 8 -49.69 -18.47 -14.14
N LEU A 9 -49.18 -19.21 -13.16
CA LEU A 9 -48.73 -18.65 -11.88
C LEU A 9 -47.38 -17.95 -12.00
N ALA A 10 -46.46 -18.50 -12.81
CA ALA A 10 -45.14 -17.91 -13.04
C ALA A 10 -45.18 -16.55 -13.76
N ARG A 11 -46.24 -16.26 -14.52
CA ARG A 11 -46.41 -15.00 -15.27
C ARG A 11 -47.25 -13.94 -14.54
N ARG A 12 -47.68 -14.16 -13.30
CA ARG A 12 -48.39 -13.15 -12.49
C ARG A 12 -47.39 -12.29 -11.71
N ALA A 13 -47.46 -10.97 -11.89
CA ALA A 13 -46.76 -10.05 -11.01
C ALA A 13 -47.29 -10.20 -9.57
N PRO A 14 -46.43 -10.30 -8.55
CA PRO A 14 -46.86 -10.39 -7.16
C PRO A 14 -47.63 -9.12 -6.77
N PRO A 15 -48.73 -9.23 -6.00
CA PRO A 15 -49.46 -8.06 -5.54
C PRO A 15 -48.55 -7.21 -4.65
N ALA A 16 -48.68 -5.88 -4.77
CA ALA A 16 -47.99 -4.96 -3.88
C ALA A 16 -48.34 -5.27 -2.43
N ALA A 17 -47.35 -5.20 -1.53
CA ALA A 17 -47.55 -5.46 -0.11
C ALA A 17 -48.66 -4.56 0.44
N LEU A 18 -49.71 -5.15 1.00
CA LEU A 18 -50.78 -4.41 1.65
C LEU A 18 -50.22 -3.70 2.87
N ASP A 19 -50.52 -2.41 3.03
CA ASP A 19 -50.05 -1.60 4.16
C ASP A 19 -50.42 -2.23 5.52
N SER A 20 -51.52 -2.99 5.58
CA SER A 20 -51.93 -3.75 6.75
C SER A 20 -50.92 -4.85 7.13
N ALA A 21 -50.38 -5.58 6.16
CA ALA A 21 -49.38 -6.62 6.42
C ALA A 21 -48.05 -6.02 6.91
N ARG A 22 -47.73 -4.80 6.46
CA ARG A 22 -46.57 -4.05 6.95
C ARG A 22 -46.76 -3.59 8.39
N ALA A 23 -47.95 -3.11 8.74
CA ALA A 23 -48.29 -2.72 10.10
C ALA A 23 -48.29 -3.91 11.07
N ASP A 24 -48.78 -5.07 10.63
CA ASP A 24 -48.78 -6.30 11.44
C ASP A 24 -47.36 -6.81 11.68
N ALA A 25 -46.50 -6.77 10.64
CA ALA A 25 -45.09 -7.15 10.76
C ALA A 25 -44.32 -6.22 11.70
N LEU A 26 -44.58 -4.91 11.63
CA LEU A 26 -43.97 -3.92 12.54
C LEU A 26 -44.43 -4.14 13.99
N THR A 27 -45.71 -4.42 14.18
CA THR A 27 -46.29 -4.71 15.50
C THR A 27 -45.69 -6.00 16.10
N ALA A 28 -45.50 -7.03 15.28
CA ALA A 28 -44.85 -8.27 15.71
C ALA A 28 -43.38 -8.05 16.09
N ALA A 29 -42.66 -7.21 15.34
CA ALA A 29 -41.27 -6.87 15.63
C ALA A 29 -41.12 -6.07 16.93
N MET A 30 -41.98 -5.07 17.17
CA MET A 30 -41.97 -4.29 18.41
C MET A 30 -42.29 -5.17 19.63
N ARG A 31 -43.23 -6.12 19.49
CA ARG A 31 -43.56 -7.06 20.58
C ARG A 31 -42.39 -7.98 20.93
N ALA A 32 -41.65 -8.47 19.92
CA ALA A 32 -40.46 -9.28 20.14
C ALA A 32 -39.33 -8.49 20.82
N PHE A 33 -39.23 -7.19 20.54
CA PHE A 33 -38.29 -6.29 21.21
C PHE A 33 -38.66 -6.07 22.69
N ASP A 34 -39.93 -5.79 22.99
CA ASP A 34 -40.41 -5.62 24.37
C ASP A 34 -40.27 -6.89 25.22
N ASP A 35 -40.43 -8.07 24.59
CA ASP A 35 -40.26 -9.36 25.26
C ASP A 35 -38.77 -9.68 25.54
N ALA A 36 -37.85 -9.19 24.71
CA ALA A 36 -36.41 -9.30 24.94
C ALA A 36 -35.92 -8.36 26.07
N GLU A 37 -36.52 -7.17 26.18
CA GLU A 37 -36.16 -6.17 27.20
C GLU A 37 -36.58 -6.61 28.62
N LYS A 38 -37.65 -7.40 28.74
CA LYS A 38 -38.15 -7.93 30.03
C LYS A 38 -37.29 -9.05 30.65
N ILE A 39 -36.31 -9.60 29.92
CA ILE A 39 -35.47 -10.71 30.41
C ILE A 39 -34.24 -10.22 31.20
N VAL A 40 -33.96 -8.90 31.24
CA VAL A 40 -32.79 -8.36 31.94
C VAL A 40 -33.17 -7.80 33.32
N THR A 41 -33.42 -8.67 34.31
CA THR A 41 -33.33 -8.30 35.74
C THR A 41 -32.94 -9.51 36.62
N ALA A 42 -31.63 -9.72 36.83
CA ALA A 42 -31.03 -10.15 38.11
C ALA A 42 -29.53 -10.45 37.97
N PRO A 43 -28.65 -9.85 38.79
CA PRO A 43 -27.26 -10.27 38.92
C PRO A 43 -27.13 -11.42 39.93
N GLN A 44 -26.48 -12.52 39.56
CA GLN A 44 -25.99 -13.50 40.54
C GLN A 44 -24.47 -13.37 40.70
N GLY A 45 -24.06 -12.73 41.78
CA GLY A 45 -22.70 -12.87 42.31
C GLY A 45 -22.62 -14.07 43.24
N SER A 46 -21.48 -14.76 43.27
CA SER A 46 -21.12 -15.67 44.37
C SER A 46 -19.80 -15.22 45.00
N ALA A 47 -19.80 -15.11 46.32
CA ALA A 47 -18.65 -14.80 47.14
C ALA A 47 -17.79 -16.04 47.39
N GLY A 48 -16.46 -15.85 47.42
CA GLY A 48 -15.55 -16.56 48.33
C GLY A 48 -15.00 -17.93 47.94
N GLY A 49 -13.73 -17.93 47.46
CA GLY A 49 -12.67 -18.81 47.96
C GLY A 49 -12.49 -20.20 47.32
N GLY A 50 -11.28 -20.47 46.81
CA GLY A 50 -10.73 -21.82 46.72
C GLY A 50 -10.30 -22.29 45.33
N ARG A 51 -9.03 -22.06 44.99
CA ARG A 51 -8.33 -22.55 43.80
C ARG A 51 -8.22 -24.09 43.82
N ARG A 52 -8.83 -24.81 42.86
CA ARG A 52 -8.47 -26.19 42.44
C ARG A 52 -8.87 -26.47 40.99
N SER A 53 -7.97 -26.21 40.03
CA SER A 53 -8.06 -26.74 38.67
C SER A 53 -6.83 -27.60 38.36
N SER A 54 -6.94 -28.92 38.59
CA SER A 54 -5.93 -29.89 38.11
C SER A 54 -6.51 -31.25 37.72
N ILE A 55 -7.82 -31.34 37.43
CA ILE A 55 -8.47 -32.64 37.10
C ILE A 55 -9.25 -32.62 35.78
N PHE A 56 -9.57 -31.45 35.20
CA PHE A 56 -10.33 -31.40 33.92
C PHE A 56 -9.48 -31.49 32.63
N ASN A 57 -8.15 -31.41 32.71
CA ASN A 57 -7.27 -31.51 31.54
C ASN A 57 -6.84 -32.94 31.15
N ARG A 58 -7.42 -33.99 31.76
CA ARG A 58 -7.01 -35.38 31.50
C ARG A 58 -8.09 -36.28 30.89
N ILE A 59 -9.27 -35.74 30.58
CA ILE A 59 -10.37 -36.54 29.98
C ILE A 59 -10.76 -36.04 28.58
N TRP A 60 -10.28 -34.87 28.13
CA TRP A 60 -10.65 -34.27 26.84
C TRP A 60 -9.54 -34.18 25.78
N SER A 61 -8.54 -35.05 25.84
CA SER A 61 -7.42 -35.08 24.86
C SER A 61 -7.17 -36.45 24.22
N PRO A 62 -8.21 -37.19 23.81
CA PRO A 62 -8.04 -38.00 22.59
C PRO A 62 -9.24 -38.08 21.62
N ILE A 63 -10.31 -37.28 21.79
CA ILE A 63 -11.57 -37.45 21.01
C ILE A 63 -11.79 -36.40 19.89
N MET A 64 -10.88 -35.46 19.67
CA MET A 64 -10.98 -34.50 18.54
C MET A 64 -9.86 -34.59 17.51
N ASN A 65 -9.21 -35.77 17.39
CA ASN A 65 -8.16 -35.97 16.37
C ASN A 65 -8.41 -37.14 15.41
N ARG A 66 -9.68 -37.38 15.03
CA ARG A 66 -10.02 -38.18 13.85
C ARG A 66 -11.31 -37.68 13.16
N ARG A 67 -11.11 -37.23 11.90
CA ARG A 67 -12.08 -37.03 10.81
C ARG A 67 -13.00 -35.81 10.87
N LEU A 68 -12.70 -34.82 10.01
CA LEU A 68 -13.63 -34.22 9.04
C LEU A 68 -12.85 -33.74 7.79
N LEU A 69 -12.35 -34.70 7.01
CA LEU A 69 -12.02 -34.52 5.59
C LEU A 69 -12.92 -35.49 4.81
N ALA A 70 -14.16 -35.07 4.54
CA ALA A 70 -15.07 -35.67 3.57
C ALA A 70 -16.31 -34.77 3.41
N GLY A 71 -16.16 -33.64 2.72
CA GLY A 71 -17.26 -32.69 2.50
C GLY A 71 -17.36 -32.07 1.11
N SER A 72 -16.36 -32.22 0.23
CA SER A 72 -16.34 -31.53 -1.07
C SER A 72 -16.27 -32.43 -2.31
N ALA A 73 -16.25 -33.77 -2.16
CA ALA A 73 -16.14 -34.69 -3.31
C ALA A 73 -17.46 -35.36 -3.77
N LEU A 74 -18.61 -35.04 -3.14
CA LEU A 74 -19.91 -35.67 -3.47
C LEU A 74 -20.87 -34.77 -4.27
N ALA A 75 -20.56 -33.49 -4.46
CA ALA A 75 -21.41 -32.57 -5.23
C ALA A 75 -21.12 -32.60 -6.75
N THR A 76 -19.96 -33.08 -7.19
CA THR A 76 -19.58 -33.16 -8.61
C THR A 76 -20.03 -34.45 -9.30
N LEU A 77 -20.38 -35.50 -8.55
CA LEU A 77 -20.80 -36.80 -9.11
C LEU A 77 -22.29 -36.90 -9.48
N LEU A 78 -23.13 -35.92 -9.09
CA LEU A 78 -24.57 -35.93 -9.41
C LEU A 78 -24.97 -34.95 -10.54
N VAL A 79 -24.15 -33.95 -10.86
CA VAL A 79 -24.52 -32.92 -11.85
C VAL A 79 -24.25 -33.38 -13.30
N VAL A 80 -23.20 -34.17 -13.52
CA VAL A 80 -22.82 -34.66 -14.86
C VAL A 80 -23.81 -35.71 -15.44
N PRO A 81 -24.29 -36.72 -14.69
CA PRO A 81 -25.24 -37.69 -15.26
C PRO A 81 -26.63 -37.10 -15.50
N VAL A 82 -27.06 -36.07 -14.74
CA VAL A 82 -28.37 -35.42 -14.93
C VAL A 82 -28.36 -34.54 -16.19
N ALA A 83 -27.28 -33.80 -16.46
CA ALA A 83 -27.15 -33.02 -17.69
C ALA A 83 -27.09 -33.90 -18.96
N GLY A 84 -26.44 -35.07 -18.87
CA GLY A 84 -26.43 -36.08 -19.93
C GLY A 84 -27.79 -36.72 -20.20
N LEU A 85 -28.60 -36.95 -19.16
CA LEU A 85 -29.93 -37.54 -19.29
C LEU A 85 -30.93 -36.55 -19.91
N VAL A 86 -30.83 -35.26 -19.56
CA VAL A 86 -31.66 -34.18 -20.11
C VAL A 86 -31.35 -33.93 -21.59
N THR A 87 -30.07 -33.94 -21.97
CA THR A 87 -29.68 -33.80 -23.39
C THR A 87 -30.06 -35.02 -24.22
N TYR A 88 -29.99 -36.23 -23.66
CA TYR A 88 -30.45 -37.46 -24.31
C TYR A 88 -31.99 -37.49 -24.52
N GLU A 89 -32.78 -37.04 -23.53
CA GLU A 89 -34.24 -36.89 -23.64
C GLU A 89 -34.65 -35.83 -24.67
N LEU A 90 -33.92 -34.71 -24.76
CA LEU A 90 -34.17 -33.64 -25.74
C LEU A 90 -33.89 -34.08 -27.19
N VAL A 91 -32.90 -34.94 -27.40
CA VAL A 91 -32.60 -35.53 -28.72
C VAL A 91 -33.59 -36.64 -29.09
N ARG A 92 -34.10 -37.40 -28.10
CA ARG A 92 -35.10 -38.46 -28.30
C ARG A 92 -36.50 -37.91 -28.61
N ASN A 93 -36.84 -36.74 -28.08
CA ASN A 93 -38.16 -36.10 -28.25
C ASN A 93 -38.21 -35.09 -29.42
N GLY A 94 -37.15 -34.99 -30.23
CA GLY A 94 -37.18 -34.34 -31.54
C GLY A 94 -37.23 -32.81 -31.54
N THR A 95 -36.79 -32.12 -30.48
CA THR A 95 -36.95 -30.66 -30.33
C THR A 95 -35.72 -29.81 -30.67
N VAL A 96 -34.71 -30.37 -31.36
CA VAL A 96 -33.58 -29.56 -31.89
C VAL A 96 -33.24 -29.98 -33.32
N PRO A 97 -33.45 -29.13 -34.34
CA PRO A 97 -33.00 -29.43 -35.70
C PRO A 97 -31.49 -29.16 -35.84
N LEU A 98 -30.73 -30.17 -36.24
CA LEU A 98 -29.41 -30.03 -36.86
C LEU A 98 -29.57 -30.15 -38.39
N ALA A 99 -29.11 -29.14 -39.15
CA ALA A 99 -28.40 -29.28 -40.45
C ALA A 99 -28.23 -27.93 -41.19
N THR A 100 -26.96 -27.64 -41.53
CA THR A 100 -26.38 -27.46 -42.88
C THR A 100 -26.96 -26.46 -43.91
N GLU A 101 -26.03 -25.72 -44.54
CA GLU A 101 -26.02 -24.99 -45.84
C GLU A 101 -27.33 -24.75 -46.62
N THR A 102 -27.55 -23.50 -47.07
CA THR A 102 -27.53 -23.05 -48.50
C THR A 102 -28.22 -21.68 -48.67
N GLN A 103 -27.73 -20.90 -49.65
CA GLN A 103 -28.15 -19.56 -50.10
C GLN A 103 -29.56 -19.45 -50.74
N ILE A 104 -29.93 -18.17 -50.97
CA ILE A 104 -30.83 -17.57 -51.98
C ILE A 104 -32.29 -17.30 -51.57
N ALA A 105 -32.66 -16.01 -51.40
CA ALA A 105 -33.60 -15.28 -52.27
C ALA A 105 -34.06 -13.93 -51.65
N ALA A 106 -34.42 -12.98 -52.51
CA ALA A 106 -34.49 -11.54 -52.28
C ALA A 106 -35.93 -10.95 -52.19
N LYS A 107 -36.03 -9.81 -51.46
CA LYS A 107 -36.89 -8.58 -51.65
C LYS A 107 -38.44 -8.69 -51.53
N PRO A 108 -39.22 -7.56 -51.39
CA PRO A 108 -38.88 -6.13 -51.15
C PRO A 108 -39.77 -5.33 -50.13
N VAL A 109 -39.22 -4.17 -49.72
CA VAL A 109 -39.73 -2.78 -49.46
C VAL A 109 -41.25 -2.46 -49.40
N ASP A 110 -41.71 -1.81 -48.32
CA ASP A 110 -42.30 -0.43 -48.24
C ASP A 110 -42.68 -0.06 -46.78
N ALA A 111 -42.15 1.01 -46.19
CA ALA A 111 -42.68 2.39 -46.12
C ALA A 111 -43.84 2.60 -45.11
N GLY A 112 -43.52 3.25 -43.98
CA GLY A 112 -44.49 3.82 -43.05
C GLY A 112 -43.80 4.43 -41.82
N GLU A 113 -44.14 5.68 -41.51
CA GLU A 113 -43.87 6.40 -40.24
C GLU A 113 -42.58 7.23 -40.12
N ARG A 114 -42.50 8.24 -40.99
CA ARG A 114 -42.03 9.58 -40.59
C ARG A 114 -43.23 10.40 -40.11
N ALA A 115 -43.43 10.50 -38.79
CA ALA A 115 -44.15 11.59 -38.13
C ALA A 115 -44.14 11.39 -36.60
N ARG A 116 -43.05 11.78 -35.94
CA ARG A 116 -42.97 12.13 -34.49
C ARG A 116 -41.50 12.41 -34.13
N GLN A 117 -40.96 13.51 -34.63
CA GLN A 117 -39.70 14.09 -34.13
C GLN A 117 -39.65 15.56 -34.56
N GLN A 118 -40.64 16.32 -34.11
CA GLN A 118 -40.68 17.77 -34.33
C GLN A 118 -41.50 18.44 -33.24
N GLU A 119 -41.12 18.23 -31.97
CA GLU A 119 -41.70 18.99 -30.84
C GLU A 119 -40.78 19.13 -29.62
N ALA A 120 -39.48 18.85 -29.74
CA ALA A 120 -38.53 18.95 -28.61
C ALA A 120 -37.32 19.87 -28.91
N LYS A 121 -37.51 20.96 -29.67
CA LYS A 121 -36.40 21.85 -30.07
C LYS A 121 -36.61 23.35 -29.81
N THR A 122 -37.54 23.75 -28.93
CA THR A 122 -37.86 25.18 -28.73
C THR A 122 -37.71 25.68 -27.28
N GLU A 123 -37.09 24.93 -26.36
CA GLU A 123 -36.87 25.40 -24.98
C GLU A 123 -35.40 25.58 -24.55
N THR A 124 -34.43 25.37 -25.45
CA THR A 124 -33.00 25.37 -25.06
C THR A 124 -32.21 26.63 -25.49
N SER A 125 -32.83 27.63 -26.13
CA SER A 125 -32.09 28.81 -26.61
C SER A 125 -32.08 30.02 -25.68
N SER A 126 -32.90 30.08 -24.62
CA SER A 126 -32.97 31.24 -23.72
C SER A 126 -32.05 31.13 -22.49
N ALA A 127 -31.62 29.92 -22.12
CA ALA A 127 -30.72 29.70 -20.98
C ALA A 127 -29.24 30.02 -21.31
N GLY A 128 -28.84 29.91 -22.57
CA GLY A 128 -27.47 30.18 -23.02
C GLY A 128 -27.10 31.65 -23.05
N GLU A 129 -28.03 32.54 -23.41
CA GLU A 129 -27.79 34.00 -23.46
C GLU A 129 -27.69 34.64 -22.07
N LEU A 130 -28.47 34.16 -21.09
CA LEU A 130 -28.42 34.64 -19.71
C LEU A 130 -27.10 34.26 -18.99
N ALA A 131 -26.56 33.07 -19.28
CA ALA A 131 -25.29 32.62 -18.72
C ALA A 131 -24.08 33.38 -19.32
N ALA A 132 -24.15 33.79 -20.59
CA ALA A 132 -23.11 34.59 -21.24
C ALA A 132 -23.07 36.04 -20.72
N LEU A 133 -24.24 36.63 -20.41
CA LEU A 133 -24.36 37.98 -19.84
C LEU A 133 -23.92 38.07 -18.36
N GLN A 134 -24.04 36.99 -17.59
CA GLN A 134 -23.51 36.95 -16.21
C GLN A 134 -21.98 36.81 -16.17
N LYS A 135 -21.38 36.04 -17.09
CA LYS A 135 -19.92 35.91 -17.20
C LYS A 135 -19.24 37.21 -17.64
N SER A 136 -19.85 38.00 -18.52
CA SER A 136 -19.30 39.30 -18.93
C SER A 136 -19.33 40.34 -17.80
N ARG A 137 -20.41 40.38 -17.00
CA ARG A 137 -20.49 41.27 -15.83
C ARG A 137 -19.51 40.91 -14.71
N GLN A 138 -19.23 39.62 -14.49
CA GLN A 138 -18.24 39.18 -13.50
C GLN A 138 -16.78 39.44 -13.95
N ALA A 139 -16.50 39.40 -15.26
CA ALA A 139 -15.19 39.77 -15.79
C ALA A 139 -14.92 41.28 -15.65
N GLN A 140 -15.95 42.11 -15.84
CA GLN A 140 -15.85 43.57 -15.72
C GLN A 140 -15.68 44.02 -14.25
N ALA A 141 -16.36 43.35 -13.30
CA ALA A 141 -16.18 43.60 -11.87
C ALA A 141 -14.79 43.21 -11.33
N ARG A 142 -14.08 42.27 -11.99
CA ARG A 142 -12.70 41.90 -11.62
C ARG A 142 -11.66 42.91 -12.11
N GLN A 143 -11.88 43.50 -13.29
CA GLN A 143 -11.01 44.57 -13.81
C GLN A 143 -11.09 45.86 -12.98
N ASP A 144 -12.27 46.19 -12.43
CA ASP A 144 -12.45 47.38 -11.59
C ASP A 144 -11.82 47.21 -10.19
N LEU A 145 -11.62 45.98 -9.71
CA LEU A 145 -10.96 45.65 -8.44
C LEU A 145 -9.42 45.63 -8.56
N GLU A 146 -8.87 45.23 -9.71
CA GLU A 146 -7.43 45.30 -9.98
C GLU A 146 -6.94 46.73 -10.21
N ALA A 147 -7.80 47.64 -10.70
CA ALA A 147 -7.47 49.06 -10.85
C ALA A 147 -7.39 49.83 -9.51
N ALA A 148 -7.99 49.31 -8.43
CA ALA A 148 -7.98 49.94 -7.10
C ALA A 148 -6.79 49.50 -6.21
N ALA A 149 -6.08 48.43 -6.57
CA ALA A 149 -4.97 47.89 -5.78
C ALA A 149 -3.59 48.48 -6.13
N THR A 150 -3.47 49.19 -7.26
CA THR A 150 -2.19 49.71 -7.78
C THR A 150 -1.86 51.14 -7.34
N ALA A 151 -2.48 51.65 -6.27
CA ALA A 151 -2.27 53.02 -5.78
C ALA A 151 -1.65 53.10 -4.37
N LYS A 152 -1.09 52.01 -3.82
CA LYS A 152 -0.55 52.06 -2.45
C LYS A 152 0.64 51.16 -2.13
N VAL A 153 1.67 51.11 -2.99
CA VAL A 153 3.06 50.85 -2.55
C VAL A 153 4.03 51.55 -3.52
N ALA A 154 4.31 52.81 -3.28
CA ALA A 154 5.43 53.52 -3.89
C ALA A 154 6.00 54.49 -2.85
N ALA A 155 6.91 53.98 -2.01
CA ALA A 155 7.92 54.72 -1.25
C ALA A 155 8.71 53.72 -0.40
N ASP A 156 9.92 53.32 -0.77
CA ASP A 156 11.15 53.95 -0.29
C ASP A 156 12.39 53.30 -0.93
N SER A 157 13.54 53.93 -0.73
CA SER A 157 14.62 54.10 -1.70
C SER A 157 15.90 53.30 -1.38
N ALA A 158 16.64 53.05 -2.46
CA ALA A 158 18.01 52.53 -2.67
C ALA A 158 19.19 52.85 -1.68
N GLN A 159 20.04 51.81 -1.47
CA GLN A 159 21.54 51.69 -1.61
C GLN A 159 22.56 52.48 -0.71
N PRO A 160 23.91 52.17 -0.65
CA PRO A 160 24.71 50.91 -0.78
C PRO A 160 26.02 50.79 0.11
N THR A 161 26.81 49.70 -0.08
CA THR A 161 28.26 49.42 0.25
C THR A 161 28.65 49.14 1.73
N ASN A 162 29.61 48.28 2.12
CA ASN A 162 30.92 47.87 1.56
C ASN A 162 31.47 46.59 2.27
N MET A 163 32.33 45.79 1.61
CA MET A 163 33.19 44.73 2.22
C MET A 163 34.50 45.34 2.79
N PRO A 164 35.34 44.61 3.57
CA PRO A 164 36.39 43.77 2.97
C PRO A 164 36.68 42.43 3.68
N ALA A 165 37.41 41.58 2.96
CA ALA A 165 37.88 40.24 3.30
C ALA A 165 39.25 40.25 4.00
N GLU A 166 39.60 39.14 4.68
CA GLU A 166 40.90 38.47 4.59
C GLU A 166 40.87 37.07 5.26
N GLU A 167 41.76 36.19 4.78
CA GLU A 167 41.72 34.72 4.82
C GLU A 167 42.96 34.16 5.63
N PRO A 168 43.39 32.88 5.57
CA PRO A 168 43.38 31.95 6.71
C PRO A 168 44.78 31.47 7.19
N LEU A 169 44.81 30.65 8.26
CA LEU A 169 45.98 29.83 8.64
C LEU A 169 45.55 28.43 9.14
N ALA A 170 46.27 27.42 8.63
CA ALA A 170 46.30 26.00 9.01
C ALA A 170 46.79 25.81 10.48
N GLU A 171 46.81 24.64 11.15
CA GLU A 171 47.23 23.31 10.72
C GLU A 171 46.98 22.26 11.84
N MET A 172 47.11 21.01 11.44
CA MET A 172 46.90 19.71 12.09
C MET A 172 47.47 19.49 13.51
N ARG A 173 46.80 18.59 14.26
CA ARG A 173 47.49 17.67 15.20
C ARG A 173 46.87 16.27 15.14
N LYS A 174 47.69 15.28 14.77
CA LYS A 174 47.42 13.84 14.91
C LYS A 174 47.95 13.38 16.27
N GLU A 175 47.17 12.56 16.98
CA GLU A 175 47.63 11.77 18.12
C GLU A 175 47.83 10.32 17.69
N GLU A 176 48.97 9.78 18.10
CA GLU A 176 49.48 8.44 17.85
C GLU A 176 49.50 7.73 19.21
N VAL A 177 48.82 6.58 19.32
CA VAL A 177 48.90 5.72 20.51
C VAL A 177 49.36 4.34 20.07
N ALA A 178 50.53 3.98 20.58
CA ALA A 178 51.21 2.71 20.39
C ALA A 178 50.44 1.55 21.04
N ALA A 179 50.30 0.44 20.31
CA ALA A 179 49.91 -0.85 20.86
C ALA A 179 51.06 -1.85 20.67
N ALA A 180 51.62 -2.29 21.79
CA ALA A 180 52.61 -3.36 21.86
C ALA A 180 51.91 -4.71 22.04
N ALA A 181 52.28 -5.68 21.20
CA ALA A 181 51.99 -7.09 21.38
C ALA A 181 52.97 -7.74 22.37
N PRO A 182 52.63 -8.93 22.89
CA PRO A 182 53.67 -9.95 23.05
C PRO A 182 53.29 -11.29 22.42
N GLU A 183 54.35 -11.97 21.98
CA GLU A 183 54.38 -13.28 21.33
C GLU A 183 54.19 -14.47 22.28
N SER A 184 53.64 -15.54 21.67
CA SER A 184 54.01 -16.96 21.80
C SER A 184 54.06 -17.67 23.16
N LEU A 185 53.41 -18.84 23.22
CA LEU A 185 53.97 -20.06 23.82
C LEU A 185 53.24 -21.29 23.25
N ALA A 186 53.99 -22.08 22.48
CA ALA A 186 53.64 -23.44 22.08
C ALA A 186 54.44 -24.43 22.93
N VAL A 187 53.78 -25.41 23.54
CA VAL A 187 54.41 -26.63 24.06
C VAL A 187 53.45 -27.79 23.81
N GLY A 188 53.93 -28.84 23.14
CA GLY A 188 53.23 -30.11 22.97
C GLY A 188 53.78 -31.21 23.89
N GLY A 189 53.06 -32.34 23.95
CA GLY A 189 53.68 -33.66 24.14
C GLY A 189 53.38 -34.45 25.42
N ALA A 190 52.43 -35.39 25.29
CA ALA A 190 52.48 -36.82 25.69
C ALA A 190 52.53 -37.31 27.17
N ALA A 191 51.48 -38.09 27.48
CA ALA A 191 51.45 -39.42 28.12
C ALA A 191 51.80 -39.63 29.61
N ALA A 192 50.80 -40.09 30.37
CA ALA A 192 50.95 -41.17 31.37
C ALA A 192 49.60 -41.85 31.67
N THR A 193 49.51 -43.11 31.27
CA THR A 193 48.49 -44.11 31.62
C THR A 193 48.76 -44.70 33.01
N GLN A 194 47.73 -44.92 33.83
CA GLN A 194 47.63 -46.10 34.72
C GLN A 194 46.21 -46.30 35.31
N ASN A 195 45.51 -47.30 34.75
CA ASN A 195 44.66 -48.34 35.35
C ASN A 195 43.92 -48.12 36.68
N LEU A 196 42.59 -48.34 36.67
CA LEU A 196 41.96 -49.43 37.45
C LEU A 196 40.47 -49.67 37.06
N SER A 197 40.22 -50.95 36.80
CA SER A 197 39.01 -51.67 36.40
C SER A 197 37.70 -51.26 37.07
N ARG A 198 36.63 -51.08 36.29
CA ARG A 198 35.25 -51.31 36.74
C ARG A 198 34.33 -51.73 35.58
N VAL A 199 33.90 -52.99 35.68
CA VAL A 199 32.60 -53.58 35.34
C VAL A 199 31.85 -52.99 34.14
N ILE A 200 31.64 -53.87 33.15
CA ILE A 200 30.71 -53.72 32.04
C ILE A 200 29.31 -53.42 32.58
N ALA A 201 28.86 -52.19 32.43
CA ALA A 201 27.46 -51.82 32.36
C ALA A 201 27.28 -51.10 31.03
N GLN A 202 26.46 -51.65 30.15
CA GLN A 202 26.12 -50.99 28.88
C GLN A 202 25.56 -49.61 29.22
N PRO A 203 26.18 -48.50 28.78
CA PRO A 203 25.48 -47.24 28.78
C PRO A 203 24.39 -47.38 27.73
N SER A 204 23.14 -47.45 28.19
CA SER A 204 21.98 -47.22 27.35
C SER A 204 22.29 -46.00 26.50
N ALA A 205 22.33 -46.18 25.18
CA ALA A 205 22.33 -45.08 24.24
C ALA A 205 20.98 -44.37 24.34
N VAL A 206 20.77 -43.59 25.40
CA VAL A 206 20.07 -42.32 25.25
C VAL A 206 21.03 -41.49 24.43
N ALA A 207 20.93 -41.66 23.10
CA ALA A 207 21.22 -40.54 22.23
C ALA A 207 20.39 -39.40 22.81
N ASP A 208 21.06 -38.37 23.32
CA ASP A 208 20.51 -37.03 23.30
C ASP A 208 20.15 -36.80 21.83
N ALA A 209 18.92 -37.18 21.48
CA ALA A 209 18.25 -36.61 20.35
C ALA A 209 18.16 -35.14 20.71
N VAL A 210 19.15 -34.37 20.29
CA VAL A 210 18.99 -32.95 20.03
C VAL A 210 17.77 -32.91 19.14
N ALA A 211 16.61 -32.68 19.76
CA ALA A 211 15.38 -32.48 19.04
C ALA A 211 15.67 -31.26 18.18
N MET A 212 15.97 -31.49 16.90
CA MET A 212 16.05 -30.42 15.94
C MET A 212 14.70 -29.72 16.08
N PRO A 213 14.67 -28.42 16.44
CA PRO A 213 13.42 -27.70 16.49
C PRO A 213 12.70 -27.97 15.17
N ALA A 214 11.44 -28.36 15.25
CA ALA A 214 10.62 -28.49 14.05
C ALA A 214 10.77 -27.18 13.28
N PRO A 215 10.99 -27.21 11.96
CA PRO A 215 11.02 -25.97 11.18
C PRO A 215 9.74 -25.21 11.52
N GLU A 216 9.88 -23.97 11.98
CA GLU A 216 8.73 -23.11 12.20
C GLU A 216 7.94 -23.08 10.89
N GLU A 217 6.66 -23.43 10.96
CA GLU A 217 5.78 -23.29 9.81
C GLU A 217 5.73 -21.81 9.48
N ASP A 218 6.21 -21.45 8.29
CA ASP A 218 6.07 -20.10 7.77
C ASP A 218 4.59 -19.81 7.52
N ARG A 219 4.04 -18.83 8.23
CA ARG A 219 2.64 -18.38 8.15
C ARG A 219 2.53 -16.95 7.65
N GLU A 220 3.59 -16.46 7.01
CA GLU A 220 3.57 -15.15 6.37
C GLU A 220 2.52 -15.10 5.26
N ARG A 221 1.84 -13.96 5.14
CA ARG A 221 0.73 -13.76 4.21
C ARG A 221 0.92 -12.44 3.48
N PHE A 222 1.03 -12.51 2.16
CA PHE A 222 1.19 -11.34 1.28
C PHE A 222 -0.04 -11.16 0.41
N ALA A 223 -0.37 -9.89 0.12
CA ALA A 223 -1.33 -9.58 -0.92
C ALA A 223 -0.64 -9.74 -2.29
N SER A 224 -0.87 -10.86 -2.97
CA SER A 224 -0.31 -11.13 -4.30
C SER A 224 -1.21 -10.57 -5.41
N ALA A 225 -0.59 -9.99 -6.43
CA ALA A 225 -1.27 -9.68 -7.69
C ALA A 225 -0.33 -10.00 -8.86
N ASP A 226 -0.89 -10.56 -9.93
CA ASP A 226 -0.17 -10.85 -11.17
C ASP A 226 0.42 -9.55 -11.74
N PRO A 227 1.62 -9.58 -12.35
CA PRO A 227 2.20 -8.41 -13.00
C PRO A 227 1.22 -7.79 -14.01
N ASN A 228 1.17 -6.46 -14.05
CA ASN A 228 0.27 -5.75 -14.96
C ASN A 228 0.43 -6.24 -16.42
N PRO A 229 -0.66 -6.47 -17.15
CA PRO A 229 -0.59 -6.89 -18.54
C PRO A 229 -0.13 -5.73 -19.44
N VAL A 230 0.36 -6.08 -20.63
CA VAL A 230 0.57 -5.12 -21.71
C VAL A 230 -0.79 -4.73 -22.29
N LYS A 231 -1.09 -3.43 -22.33
CA LYS A 231 -2.34 -2.86 -22.81
C LYS A 231 -2.14 -2.16 -24.14
N SER A 232 -3.07 -2.34 -25.07
CA SER A 232 -3.11 -1.62 -26.35
C SER A 232 -3.70 -0.21 -26.16
N VAL A 233 -2.99 0.81 -26.61
CA VAL A 233 -3.42 2.22 -26.54
C VAL A 233 -4.64 2.48 -27.44
N ALA A 234 -4.79 1.73 -28.53
CA ALA A 234 -5.93 1.87 -29.43
C ALA A 234 -7.27 1.50 -28.75
N THR A 235 -7.23 0.68 -27.70
CA THR A 235 -8.41 0.17 -26.99
C THR A 235 -8.54 0.73 -25.57
N ASP A 236 -7.42 0.85 -24.85
CA ASP A 236 -7.38 1.32 -23.46
C ASP A 236 -6.24 2.33 -23.28
N PRO A 237 -6.36 3.58 -23.78
CA PRO A 237 -5.27 4.56 -23.79
C PRO A 237 -4.96 5.16 -22.41
N VAL A 238 -5.71 4.80 -21.36
CA VAL A 238 -5.67 5.50 -20.07
C VAL A 238 -5.25 4.57 -18.94
N SER A 239 -4.22 4.96 -18.19
CA SER A 239 -3.83 4.29 -16.94
C SER A 239 -4.10 5.21 -15.75
N THR A 240 -4.73 4.70 -14.70
CA THR A 240 -5.03 5.45 -13.47
C THR A 240 -4.51 4.67 -12.26
N PHE A 241 -3.80 5.34 -11.35
CA PHE A 241 -3.22 4.73 -10.16
C PHE A 241 -3.19 5.72 -8.99
N SER A 242 -3.16 5.18 -7.76
CA SER A 242 -3.07 5.98 -6.53
C SER A 242 -1.64 6.46 -6.24
N ALA A 243 -1.52 7.57 -5.52
CA ALA A 243 -0.23 8.03 -5.01
C ALA A 243 0.28 7.26 -3.79
N ASP A 244 -0.60 6.49 -3.14
CA ASP A 244 -0.27 5.71 -1.96
C ASP A 244 0.74 4.60 -2.29
N VAL A 245 1.92 4.68 -1.67
CA VAL A 245 2.98 3.68 -1.82
C VAL A 245 3.59 3.38 -0.46
N ASP A 246 3.48 2.13 -0.03
CA ASP A 246 4.17 1.62 1.15
C ASP A 246 5.61 1.19 0.80
N THR A 247 6.41 0.85 1.80
CA THR A 247 7.82 0.43 1.58
C THR A 247 8.16 -0.89 2.24
N ALA A 248 7.17 -1.58 2.81
CA ALA A 248 7.33 -2.80 3.59
C ALA A 248 7.96 -3.94 2.78
N SER A 249 7.62 -4.07 1.49
CA SER A 249 8.15 -5.10 0.60
C SER A 249 9.67 -5.03 0.47
N TYR A 250 10.27 -3.83 0.44
CA TYR A 250 11.72 -3.69 0.36
C TYR A 250 12.41 -4.26 1.60
N SER A 251 11.94 -3.89 2.79
CA SER A 251 12.46 -4.40 4.07
C SER A 251 12.34 -5.92 4.15
N TYR A 252 11.22 -6.49 3.66
CA TYR A 252 11.05 -7.93 3.58
C TYR A 252 12.03 -8.61 2.62
N VAL A 253 12.21 -8.06 1.41
CA VAL A 253 13.18 -8.56 0.42
C VAL A 253 14.59 -8.50 0.96
N ARG A 254 15.00 -7.36 1.55
CA ARG A 254 16.28 -7.20 2.22
C ARG A 254 16.48 -8.27 3.27
N ARG A 255 15.51 -8.41 4.18
CA ARG A 255 15.56 -9.37 5.26
C ARG A 255 15.70 -10.81 4.75
N SER A 256 14.99 -11.19 3.70
CA SER A 256 15.09 -12.53 3.10
C SER A 256 16.48 -12.80 2.54
N LEU A 257 17.00 -11.86 1.73
CA LEU A 257 18.31 -11.97 1.10
C LEU A 257 19.46 -11.97 2.12
N LEU A 258 19.40 -11.13 3.14
CA LEU A 258 20.36 -11.13 4.26
C LEU A 258 20.25 -12.42 5.10
N GLY A 259 19.08 -13.05 5.12
CA GLY A 259 18.84 -14.37 5.71
C GLY A 259 19.36 -15.54 4.88
N GLY A 260 19.88 -15.29 3.67
CA GLY A 260 20.43 -16.33 2.80
C GLY A 260 19.39 -17.10 1.99
N SER A 261 18.20 -16.53 1.76
CA SER A 261 17.17 -17.10 0.90
C SER A 261 16.65 -16.06 -0.09
N LEU A 262 16.17 -16.53 -1.26
CA LEU A 262 15.39 -15.66 -2.15
C LEU A 262 14.04 -15.34 -1.46
N PRO A 263 13.52 -14.11 -1.63
CA PRO A 263 12.19 -13.78 -1.12
C PRO A 263 11.11 -14.56 -1.88
N ASP A 264 9.95 -14.74 -1.25
CA ASP A 264 8.75 -15.15 -1.97
C ASP A 264 8.41 -14.10 -3.05
N ALA A 265 8.10 -14.56 -4.26
CA ALA A 265 7.74 -13.67 -5.37
C ALA A 265 6.46 -12.86 -5.08
N GLU A 266 5.54 -13.41 -4.28
CA GLU A 266 4.30 -12.73 -3.86
C GLU A 266 4.57 -11.58 -2.88
N ALA A 267 5.68 -11.65 -2.14
CA ALA A 267 6.11 -10.57 -1.24
C ALA A 267 6.78 -9.41 -1.98
N VAL A 268 7.12 -9.56 -3.26
CA VAL A 268 7.82 -8.56 -4.06
C VAL A 268 6.82 -7.62 -4.75
N ARG A 269 6.77 -6.37 -4.27
CA ARG A 269 6.00 -5.27 -4.87
C ARG A 269 6.95 -4.25 -5.46
N VAL A 270 7.05 -4.24 -6.79
CA VAL A 270 8.11 -3.51 -7.51
C VAL A 270 8.04 -2.01 -7.22
N GLU A 271 6.83 -1.46 -7.11
CA GLU A 271 6.58 -0.07 -6.76
C GLU A 271 7.10 0.29 -5.36
N GLU A 272 6.97 -0.60 -4.37
CA GLU A 272 7.46 -0.36 -3.01
C GLU A 272 8.99 -0.42 -2.95
N LEU A 273 9.59 -1.34 -3.72
CA LEU A 273 11.04 -1.40 -3.88
C LEU A 273 11.57 -0.11 -4.51
N VAL A 274 10.95 0.34 -5.61
CA VAL A 274 11.34 1.56 -6.30
C VAL A 274 11.21 2.77 -5.36
N ASN A 275 10.09 2.92 -4.66
CA ASN A 275 9.80 4.08 -3.81
C ASN A 275 10.46 4.04 -2.42
N TYR A 276 11.23 2.99 -2.10
CA TYR A 276 11.99 2.90 -0.86
C TYR A 276 13.08 3.98 -0.73
N PHE A 277 13.64 4.45 -1.85
CA PHE A 277 14.85 5.29 -1.86
C PHE A 277 14.55 6.80 -1.91
N PRO A 278 15.38 7.63 -1.24
CA PRO A 278 15.20 9.08 -1.22
C PRO A 278 15.75 9.75 -2.48
N TYR A 279 15.08 9.61 -3.63
CA TYR A 279 15.49 10.25 -4.89
C TYR A 279 15.36 11.76 -4.86
N ASP A 280 16.28 12.51 -5.45
CA ASP A 280 16.26 13.96 -5.47
C ASP A 280 15.42 14.55 -6.62
N TRP A 281 14.15 14.16 -6.69
CA TRP A 281 13.18 14.78 -7.59
C TRP A 281 13.05 16.28 -7.28
N LYS A 282 12.97 17.11 -8.33
CA LYS A 282 12.75 18.55 -8.18
C LYS A 282 11.43 18.79 -7.49
N GLY A 283 11.45 19.44 -6.32
CA GLY A 283 10.25 19.83 -5.58
C GLY A 283 9.56 21.07 -6.16
N PRO A 284 8.31 21.33 -5.75
CA PRO A 284 7.65 22.60 -6.06
C PRO A 284 8.28 23.78 -5.31
N GLU A 285 8.16 24.98 -5.87
CA GLU A 285 8.73 26.20 -5.29
C GLU A 285 7.85 26.83 -4.21
N THR A 286 6.54 26.57 -4.24
CA THR A 286 5.57 27.17 -3.30
C THR A 286 4.54 26.14 -2.81
N ALA A 287 4.00 26.36 -1.60
CA ALA A 287 2.95 25.51 -1.03
C ALA A 287 1.62 25.57 -1.82
N GLU A 288 1.40 26.63 -2.60
CA GLU A 288 0.21 26.81 -3.45
C GLU A 288 0.16 25.83 -4.63
N LYS A 289 1.34 25.39 -5.09
CA LYS A 289 1.49 24.30 -6.06
C LYS A 289 2.15 23.13 -5.33
N PRO A 290 1.40 22.33 -4.58
CA PRO A 290 1.97 21.40 -3.60
C PRO A 290 2.75 20.23 -4.22
N PHE A 291 2.80 20.12 -5.54
CA PHE A 291 3.46 19.01 -6.24
C PHE A 291 4.23 19.51 -7.46
N ASN A 292 5.35 18.85 -7.74
CA ASN A 292 6.05 18.96 -9.00
C ASN A 292 6.32 17.56 -9.59
N ALA A 293 6.16 17.43 -10.91
CA ALA A 293 6.40 16.18 -11.63
C ALA A 293 7.63 16.34 -12.54
N THR A 294 8.52 15.35 -12.49
CA THR A 294 9.70 15.23 -13.34
C THR A 294 9.51 14.01 -14.24
N VAL A 295 9.48 14.23 -15.56
CA VAL A 295 9.26 13.16 -16.54
C VAL A 295 10.47 13.00 -17.43
N THR A 296 10.87 11.75 -17.63
CA THR A 296 11.97 11.34 -18.50
C THR A 296 11.54 10.15 -19.34
N VAL A 297 11.77 10.22 -20.65
CA VAL A 297 11.57 9.10 -21.58
C VAL A 297 12.94 8.59 -22.01
N MET A 298 13.17 7.28 -22.01
CA MET A 298 14.46 6.71 -22.36
C MET A 298 14.33 5.29 -22.93
N PRO A 299 15.31 4.77 -23.68
CA PRO A 299 15.29 3.38 -24.13
C PRO A 299 15.25 2.38 -22.96
N THR A 300 14.51 1.28 -23.11
CA THR A 300 14.42 0.25 -22.07
C THR A 300 15.70 -0.59 -21.99
N PRO A 301 16.36 -0.73 -20.82
CA PRO A 301 17.63 -1.47 -20.72
C PRO A 301 17.53 -2.96 -21.05
N TRP A 302 16.38 -3.59 -20.77
CA TRP A 302 16.15 -5.02 -21.01
C TRP A 302 15.39 -5.31 -22.32
N ASN A 303 14.96 -4.28 -23.05
CA ASN A 303 14.23 -4.45 -24.30
C ASN A 303 14.52 -3.29 -25.26
N LYS A 304 15.35 -3.53 -26.27
CA LYS A 304 15.81 -2.50 -27.22
C LYS A 304 14.69 -1.91 -28.10
N ASP A 305 13.53 -2.55 -28.14
CA ASP A 305 12.42 -2.20 -29.02
C ASP A 305 11.28 -1.49 -28.24
N THR A 306 11.47 -1.23 -26.94
CA THR A 306 10.56 -0.44 -26.09
C THR A 306 11.28 0.74 -25.43
N GLU A 307 10.50 1.67 -24.89
CA GLU A 307 10.98 2.83 -24.12
C GLU A 307 10.40 2.79 -22.71
N LEU A 308 11.09 3.39 -21.75
CA LEU A 308 10.60 3.66 -20.41
C LEU A 308 10.15 5.11 -20.31
N LEU A 309 8.91 5.32 -19.87
CA LEU A 309 8.41 6.60 -19.40
C LEU A 309 8.48 6.60 -17.87
N HIS A 310 9.44 7.35 -17.33
CA HIS A 310 9.66 7.53 -15.90
C HIS A 310 9.01 8.82 -15.40
N ILE A 311 8.24 8.73 -14.33
CA ILE A 311 7.53 9.84 -13.70
C ILE A 311 7.93 9.89 -12.22
N GLY A 312 8.65 10.93 -11.81
CA GLY A 312 8.94 11.22 -10.40
C GLY A 312 8.11 12.42 -9.93
N ILE A 313 7.33 12.25 -8.86
CA ILE A 313 6.54 13.30 -8.23
C ILE A 313 7.17 13.64 -6.87
N LYS A 314 7.31 14.93 -6.55
CA LYS A 314 7.69 15.40 -5.22
C LYS A 314 6.65 16.37 -4.67
N GLY A 315 6.23 16.12 -3.44
CA GLY A 315 5.39 17.01 -2.64
C GLY A 315 6.18 18.20 -2.06
N PHE A 316 5.48 19.28 -1.77
CA PHE A 316 6.05 20.44 -1.09
C PHE A 316 6.59 20.04 0.28
N GLU A 317 7.77 20.55 0.61
CA GLU A 317 8.48 20.23 1.84
C GLU A 317 8.29 21.38 2.83
N THR A 318 7.52 21.13 3.89
CA THR A 318 7.31 22.09 4.98
C THR A 318 8.55 22.17 5.87
N VAL A 319 8.97 23.37 6.21
CA VAL A 319 10.14 23.59 7.07
C VAL A 319 9.83 23.05 8.47
N MET A 320 10.75 22.26 9.07
CA MET A 320 10.54 21.59 10.37
C MET A 320 10.08 22.52 11.51
N THR A 321 10.41 23.81 11.46
CA THR A 321 10.02 24.81 12.48
C THR A 321 8.53 25.16 12.49
N GLU A 322 7.78 24.81 11.43
CA GLU A 322 6.34 25.07 11.33
C GLU A 322 5.48 23.82 11.60
N GLN A 323 6.08 22.70 12.04
CA GLN A 323 5.34 21.47 12.27
C GLN A 323 4.33 21.64 13.43
N PRO A 324 3.05 21.27 13.25
CA PRO A 324 2.06 21.34 14.30
C PRO A 324 2.36 20.33 15.44
N PRO A 325 1.82 20.53 16.66
CA PRO A 325 2.02 19.60 17.77
C PRO A 325 1.40 18.23 17.46
N ALA A 326 2.05 17.16 17.88
CA ALA A 326 1.58 15.79 17.67
C ALA A 326 1.05 15.18 18.98
N ASN A 327 0.00 14.37 18.85
CA ASN A 327 -0.54 13.47 19.86
C ASN A 327 -0.44 12.04 19.31
N LEU A 328 0.51 11.29 19.84
CA LEU A 328 0.86 9.94 19.39
C LEU A 328 0.46 8.92 20.45
N VAL A 329 -0.35 7.94 20.05
CA VAL A 329 -0.71 6.81 20.91
C VAL A 329 -0.01 5.56 20.38
N PHE A 330 0.91 5.02 21.17
CA PHE A 330 1.60 3.78 20.87
C PHE A 330 0.75 2.61 21.33
N LEU A 331 0.21 1.87 20.38
CA LEU A 331 -0.51 0.63 20.63
C LEU A 331 0.43 -0.55 20.36
N ILE A 332 0.92 -1.17 21.41
CA ILE A 332 2.05 -2.11 21.35
C ILE A 332 1.58 -3.53 21.66
N ASP A 333 1.89 -4.44 20.76
CA ASP A 333 1.82 -5.87 21.01
C ASP A 333 2.92 -6.27 22.00
N VAL A 334 2.52 -6.87 23.11
CA VAL A 334 3.45 -7.44 24.10
C VAL A 334 3.17 -8.92 24.31
N SER A 335 2.57 -9.60 23.34
CA SER A 335 2.32 -11.04 23.42
C SER A 335 3.62 -11.84 23.53
N GLY A 336 3.51 -13.10 23.95
CA GLY A 336 4.68 -13.98 24.11
C GLY A 336 5.49 -14.19 22.83
N SER A 337 4.89 -14.06 21.64
CA SER A 337 5.59 -14.16 20.35
C SER A 337 6.48 -12.95 20.07
N MET A 338 6.33 -11.85 20.80
CA MET A 338 7.18 -10.67 20.69
C MET A 338 8.53 -10.79 21.42
N ASP A 339 8.80 -11.94 22.08
CA ASP A 339 10.04 -12.22 22.85
C ASP A 339 11.22 -12.69 21.97
N GLU A 340 11.47 -11.97 20.88
CA GLU A 340 12.62 -12.20 19.98
C GLU A 340 13.37 -10.89 19.73
N ALA A 341 14.66 -10.96 19.45
CA ALA A 341 15.53 -9.78 19.34
C ALA A 341 15.07 -8.74 18.30
N ASP A 342 14.46 -9.21 17.20
CA ASP A 342 13.93 -8.42 16.08
C ASP A 342 12.43 -8.06 16.23
N LYS A 343 11.85 -8.27 17.43
CA LYS A 343 10.46 -7.93 17.78
C LYS A 343 10.42 -6.85 18.87
N LEU A 344 9.94 -7.14 20.09
CA LEU A 344 9.78 -6.14 21.16
C LEU A 344 11.09 -5.39 21.51
N PRO A 345 12.26 -6.03 21.60
CA PRO A 345 13.54 -5.33 21.82
C PRO A 345 13.89 -4.34 20.70
N LEU A 346 13.65 -4.71 19.44
CA LEU A 346 13.82 -3.80 18.30
C LEU A 346 12.79 -2.67 18.33
N LEU A 347 11.53 -2.97 18.61
CA LEU A 347 10.44 -1.99 18.77
C LEU A 347 10.77 -0.96 19.85
N LYS A 348 11.24 -1.40 21.03
CA LYS A 348 11.69 -0.49 22.09
C LYS A 348 12.78 0.45 21.57
N SER A 349 13.77 -0.10 20.87
CA SER A 349 14.86 0.69 20.29
C SER A 349 14.36 1.70 19.26
N ALA A 350 13.42 1.28 18.40
CA ALA A 350 12.76 2.13 17.41
C ALA A 350 11.99 3.29 18.05
N PHE A 351 11.20 3.02 19.10
CA PHE A 351 10.40 4.06 19.76
C PHE A 351 11.26 5.02 20.59
N ARG A 352 12.41 4.57 21.11
CA ARG A 352 13.41 5.47 21.71
C ARG A 352 13.94 6.49 20.69
N LEU A 353 14.19 6.06 19.45
CA LEU A 353 14.61 6.98 18.37
C LEU A 353 13.52 8.03 18.09
N LEU A 354 12.27 7.60 17.95
CA LEU A 354 11.12 8.48 17.74
C LEU A 354 10.95 9.49 18.89
N VAL A 355 10.90 9.02 20.13
CA VAL A 355 10.75 9.87 21.34
C VAL A 355 11.89 10.88 21.46
N GLY A 356 13.10 10.53 21.02
CA GLY A 356 14.24 11.44 20.98
C GLY A 356 14.07 12.62 20.01
N LYS A 357 13.13 12.54 19.06
CA LYS A 357 12.87 13.57 18.03
C LYS A 357 11.60 14.38 18.28
N LEU A 358 10.78 13.98 19.25
CA LEU A 358 9.57 14.71 19.61
C LEU A 358 9.89 16.08 20.23
N LYS A 359 9.07 17.07 19.89
CA LYS A 359 9.08 18.40 20.50
C LYS A 359 8.47 18.33 21.89
N ASP A 360 8.90 19.20 22.79
CA ASP A 360 8.39 19.25 24.17
C ASP A 360 6.86 19.42 24.27
N THR A 361 6.24 19.99 23.23
CA THR A 361 4.79 20.22 23.12
C THR A 361 4.00 18.99 22.65
N ASP A 362 4.67 17.97 22.12
CA ASP A 362 4.06 16.73 21.65
C ASP A 362 3.61 15.89 22.86
N THR A 363 2.69 14.95 22.63
CA THR A 363 2.09 14.11 23.66
C THR A 363 2.16 12.65 23.27
N VAL A 364 2.58 11.79 24.20
CA VAL A 364 2.68 10.35 24.01
C VAL A 364 1.77 9.63 25.01
N SER A 365 1.04 8.64 24.54
CA SER A 365 0.35 7.65 25.37
C SER A 365 0.80 6.24 24.97
N ILE A 366 0.81 5.30 25.91
CA ILE A 366 1.21 3.91 25.62
C ILE A 366 0.10 2.97 26.11
N VAL A 367 -0.41 2.19 25.16
CA VAL A 367 -1.37 1.11 25.37
C VAL A 367 -0.69 -0.18 24.95
N THR A 368 -0.80 -1.21 25.78
CA THR A 368 -0.36 -2.56 25.44
C THR A 368 -1.56 -3.46 25.26
N TYR A 369 -1.42 -4.46 24.40
CA TYR A 369 -2.39 -5.54 24.32
C TYR A 369 -1.67 -6.89 24.41
N ALA A 370 -2.04 -7.66 25.44
CA ALA A 370 -1.84 -9.10 25.58
C ALA A 370 -2.59 -9.56 26.85
N GLY A 371 -3.54 -10.47 26.69
CA GLY A 371 -4.49 -10.95 27.70
C GLY A 371 -5.61 -9.95 27.89
N ASP A 372 -5.29 -8.81 28.51
CA ASP A 372 -6.15 -7.64 28.69
C ASP A 372 -5.46 -6.40 28.10
N ALA A 373 -6.24 -5.45 27.59
CA ALA A 373 -5.69 -4.17 27.15
C ALA A 373 -5.30 -3.32 28.38
N GLY A 374 -4.04 -2.86 28.42
CA GLY A 374 -3.48 -2.13 29.55
C GLY A 374 -2.93 -0.78 29.15
N VAL A 375 -3.36 0.29 29.83
CA VAL A 375 -2.72 1.62 29.72
C VAL A 375 -1.43 1.59 30.53
N VAL A 376 -0.29 1.65 29.85
CA VAL A 376 1.04 1.71 30.47
C VAL A 376 1.42 3.16 30.76
N LEU A 377 1.02 4.08 29.88
CA LEU A 377 1.28 5.50 30.03
C LEU A 377 0.05 6.31 29.60
N GLU A 378 -0.51 7.07 30.53
CA GLU A 378 -1.52 8.10 30.26
C GLU A 378 -0.90 9.25 29.43
N PRO A 379 -1.71 10.09 28.75
CA PRO A 379 -1.19 11.15 27.91
C PRO A 379 -0.18 12.04 28.62
N THR A 380 1.08 11.95 28.19
CA THR A 380 2.24 12.57 28.83
C THR A 380 2.97 13.45 27.82
N GLN A 381 3.33 14.67 28.22
CA GLN A 381 4.04 15.58 27.32
C GLN A 381 5.48 15.09 27.08
N ALA A 382 5.97 15.24 25.85
CA ALA A 382 7.32 14.81 25.48
C ALA A 382 8.44 15.58 26.21
N LYS A 383 8.14 16.71 26.87
CA LYS A 383 9.03 17.37 27.84
C LYS A 383 9.39 16.44 29.01
N GLU A 384 8.51 15.51 29.37
CA GLU A 384 8.73 14.47 30.39
C GLU A 384 9.36 13.22 29.75
N ARG A 385 10.39 13.46 28.92
CA ARG A 385 10.98 12.44 28.05
C ARG A 385 11.42 11.18 28.80
N GLN A 386 12.00 11.35 29.98
CA GLN A 386 12.46 10.23 30.78
C GLN A 386 11.29 9.31 31.20
N THR A 387 10.16 9.88 31.62
CA THR A 387 8.96 9.11 31.98
C THR A 387 8.47 8.25 30.82
N ILE A 388 8.49 8.78 29.59
CA ILE A 388 8.09 8.05 28.38
C ILE A 388 9.09 6.92 28.08
N LEU A 389 10.40 7.20 28.16
CA LEU A 389 11.44 6.20 27.92
C LEU A 389 11.40 5.07 28.95
N ASP A 390 11.19 5.39 30.23
CA ASP A 390 11.07 4.40 31.30
C ASP A 390 9.84 3.50 31.08
N ALA A 391 8.72 4.06 30.60
CA ALA A 391 7.53 3.29 30.27
C ALA A 391 7.79 2.30 29.12
N ILE A 392 8.55 2.71 28.08
CA ILE A 392 8.97 1.84 26.97
C ILE A 392 9.92 0.74 27.47
N ASP A 393 10.90 1.10 28.29
CA ASP A 393 11.92 0.16 28.77
C ASP A 393 11.32 -0.95 29.65
N ASN A 394 10.25 -0.62 30.40
CA ASN A 394 9.55 -1.56 31.28
C ASN A 394 8.56 -2.51 30.56
N LEU A 395 8.33 -2.37 29.26
CA LEU A 395 7.47 -3.32 28.53
C LEU A 395 8.05 -4.74 28.59
N GLN A 396 7.23 -5.75 28.81
CA GLN A 396 7.66 -7.14 28.86
C GLN A 396 6.72 -8.01 28.04
N PRO A 397 7.24 -9.03 27.33
CA PRO A 397 6.39 -9.97 26.63
C PRO A 397 5.63 -10.86 27.62
N GLY A 398 4.35 -11.09 27.38
CA GLY A 398 3.50 -11.97 28.17
C GLY A 398 2.02 -11.86 27.80
N GLY A 399 1.25 -12.94 28.00
CA GLY A 399 -0.20 -12.99 27.72
C GLY A 399 -0.56 -13.46 26.31
N SER A 400 -1.86 -13.53 26.02
CA SER A 400 -2.44 -13.97 24.72
C SER A 400 -3.16 -12.81 24.03
N THR A 401 -3.02 -12.63 22.73
CA THR A 401 -3.49 -11.44 21.99
C THR A 401 -4.98 -11.07 22.21
N ALA A 402 -5.25 -9.81 22.57
CA ALA A 402 -6.60 -9.21 22.67
C ALA A 402 -6.66 -7.85 21.95
N GLY A 403 -6.49 -7.85 20.62
CA GLY A 403 -6.25 -6.63 19.84
C GLY A 403 -7.39 -5.60 19.85
N ALA A 404 -8.65 -6.02 19.86
CA ALA A 404 -9.81 -5.12 19.71
C ALA A 404 -9.96 -4.12 20.86
N ALA A 405 -9.86 -4.60 22.11
CA ALA A 405 -9.91 -3.75 23.30
C ALA A 405 -8.73 -2.77 23.37
N GLY A 406 -7.57 -3.19 22.84
CA GLY A 406 -6.37 -2.35 22.71
C GLY A 406 -6.63 -1.15 21.79
N ILE A 407 -7.24 -1.38 20.63
CA ILE A 407 -7.59 -0.31 19.67
C ILE A 407 -8.58 0.67 20.25
N GLU A 408 -9.66 0.21 20.87
CA GLU A 408 -10.64 1.11 21.50
C GLU A 408 -10.00 1.98 22.58
N THR A 409 -9.15 1.37 23.41
CA THR A 409 -8.39 2.07 24.45
C THR A 409 -7.44 3.11 23.85
N ALA A 410 -6.75 2.77 22.76
CA ALA A 410 -5.85 3.68 22.08
C ALA A 410 -6.60 4.90 21.51
N TYR A 411 -7.73 4.68 20.83
CA TYR A 411 -8.55 5.78 20.32
C TYR A 411 -9.12 6.65 21.45
N ARG A 412 -9.56 6.06 22.56
CA ARG A 412 -10.00 6.82 23.74
C ARG A 412 -8.91 7.73 24.30
N LEU A 413 -7.65 7.26 24.37
CA LEU A 413 -6.53 8.10 24.81
C LEU A 413 -6.21 9.19 23.78
N ALA A 414 -6.27 8.87 22.50
CA ALA A 414 -6.08 9.84 21.43
C ALA A 414 -7.13 10.96 21.50
N GLU A 415 -8.40 10.62 21.71
CA GLU A 415 -9.50 11.58 21.90
C GLU A 415 -9.29 12.45 23.17
N LYS A 416 -8.85 11.84 24.27
CA LYS A 416 -8.59 12.55 25.54
C LYS A 416 -7.52 13.63 25.41
N ALA A 417 -6.51 13.42 24.57
CA ALA A 417 -5.40 14.34 24.33
C ALA A 417 -5.47 15.02 22.95
N PHE A 418 -6.66 15.04 22.34
CA PHE A 418 -6.84 15.47 20.96
C PHE A 418 -6.34 16.90 20.71
N ARG A 419 -5.59 17.07 19.63
CA ARG A 419 -5.05 18.35 19.16
C ARG A 419 -5.80 18.80 17.93
N LYS A 420 -6.63 19.84 18.06
CA LYS A 420 -7.47 20.36 16.97
C LYS A 420 -6.66 20.81 15.74
N ASP A 421 -5.60 21.56 15.98
CA ASP A 421 -4.70 22.07 14.92
C ASP A 421 -3.38 21.28 14.93
N GLY A 422 -3.47 19.98 15.23
CA GLY A 422 -2.35 19.08 15.46
C GLY A 422 -2.51 17.73 14.79
N VAL A 423 -1.46 16.92 14.86
CA VAL A 423 -1.51 15.53 14.39
C VAL A 423 -2.07 14.67 15.51
N ASN A 424 -3.07 13.83 15.22
CA ASN A 424 -3.57 12.82 16.15
C ASN A 424 -3.43 11.46 15.50
N ARG A 425 -2.64 10.58 16.11
CA ARG A 425 -2.29 9.31 15.48
C ARG A 425 -2.12 8.18 16.47
N VAL A 426 -2.72 7.04 16.13
CA VAL A 426 -2.42 5.75 16.74
C VAL A 426 -1.35 5.06 15.89
N MET A 427 -0.30 4.55 16.54
CA MET A 427 0.75 3.73 15.93
C MET A 427 0.63 2.33 16.49
N LEU A 428 0.07 1.42 15.70
CA LEU A 428 -0.03 0.00 16.03
C LEU A 428 1.31 -0.67 15.72
N ALA A 429 1.91 -1.36 16.68
CA ALA A 429 3.15 -2.10 16.51
C ALA A 429 2.97 -3.57 16.91
N THR A 430 3.18 -4.49 15.97
CA THR A 430 2.84 -5.93 16.10
C THR A 430 3.79 -6.83 15.30
N ASP A 431 3.81 -8.13 15.59
CA ASP A 431 4.47 -9.16 14.77
C ASP A 431 3.57 -9.79 13.71
N GLY A 432 2.35 -9.27 13.53
CA GLY A 432 1.40 -9.68 12.49
C GLY A 432 0.21 -10.48 13.00
N ASP A 433 0.22 -10.89 14.28
CA ASP A 433 -0.94 -11.52 14.89
C ASP A 433 -1.91 -10.51 15.50
N PHE A 434 -2.67 -9.82 14.66
CA PHE A 434 -3.79 -9.01 15.14
C PHE A 434 -5.02 -9.89 15.43
N ASN A 435 -4.86 -10.88 16.32
CA ASN A 435 -5.96 -11.71 16.83
C ASN A 435 -6.85 -10.85 17.75
N VAL A 436 -7.94 -10.33 17.16
CA VAL A 436 -8.87 -9.36 17.75
C VAL A 436 -10.04 -10.01 18.50
N GLY A 437 -9.79 -11.02 19.32
CA GLY A 437 -10.88 -11.64 20.09
C GLY A 437 -12.10 -11.99 19.21
N PRO A 438 -13.36 -11.73 19.63
CA PRO A 438 -14.54 -12.08 18.86
C PRO A 438 -14.88 -11.14 17.68
N ALA A 439 -14.10 -10.08 17.44
CA ALA A 439 -14.39 -9.12 16.37
C ALA A 439 -13.87 -9.62 15.02
N SER A 440 -14.64 -9.38 13.94
CA SER A 440 -14.20 -9.71 12.59
C SER A 440 -13.28 -8.64 12.01
N ASP A 441 -12.48 -8.99 11.01
CA ASP A 441 -11.68 -8.06 10.21
C ASP A 441 -12.52 -6.87 9.68
N GLU A 442 -13.79 -7.10 9.36
CA GLU A 442 -14.72 -6.05 8.90
C GLU A 442 -15.12 -5.07 10.00
N ASP A 443 -15.31 -5.55 11.23
CA ASP A 443 -15.63 -4.69 12.38
C ASP A 443 -14.48 -3.75 12.69
N LEU A 444 -13.25 -4.28 12.61
CA LEU A 444 -12.04 -3.51 12.81
C LEU A 444 -11.88 -2.42 11.74
N LYS A 445 -12.06 -2.77 10.46
CA LYS A 445 -12.06 -1.78 9.37
C LYS A 445 -13.09 -0.68 9.61
N ARG A 446 -14.31 -1.04 9.99
CA ARG A 446 -15.39 -0.08 10.28
C ARG A 446 -15.03 0.87 11.42
N ILE A 447 -14.44 0.37 12.51
CA ILE A 447 -13.99 1.19 13.64
C ILE A 447 -12.93 2.19 13.17
N ILE A 448 -11.94 1.73 12.40
CA ILE A 448 -10.85 2.56 11.91
C ILE A 448 -11.38 3.65 10.95
N GLU A 449 -12.25 3.30 10.01
CA GLU A 449 -12.90 4.26 9.10
C GLU A 449 -13.72 5.32 9.84
N GLU A 450 -14.44 4.91 10.90
CA GLU A 450 -15.21 5.83 11.73
C GLU A 450 -14.28 6.78 12.51
N ARG A 451 -13.23 6.26 13.13
CA ARG A 451 -12.27 7.05 13.92
C ARG A 451 -11.42 7.96 13.03
N ARG A 452 -11.09 7.55 11.81
CA ARG A 452 -10.46 8.41 10.80
C ARG A 452 -11.28 9.70 10.58
N LYS A 453 -12.61 9.62 10.53
CA LYS A 453 -13.48 10.81 10.37
C LYS A 453 -13.41 11.79 11.53
N SER A 454 -12.96 11.34 12.70
CA SER A 454 -12.69 12.21 13.86
C SER A 454 -11.33 12.92 13.79
N GLY A 455 -10.54 12.68 12.74
CA GLY A 455 -9.20 13.26 12.57
C GLY A 455 -8.11 12.50 13.34
N ILE A 456 -8.37 11.25 13.75
CA ILE A 456 -7.40 10.37 14.42
C ILE A 456 -7.02 9.25 13.45
N PHE A 457 -5.80 9.30 12.95
CA PHE A 457 -5.30 8.36 11.94
C PHE A 457 -4.61 7.14 12.56
N LEU A 458 -4.49 6.06 11.80
CA LEU A 458 -3.81 4.83 12.23
C LEU A 458 -2.66 4.50 11.28
N SER A 459 -1.46 4.31 11.83
CA SER A 459 -0.31 3.73 11.12
C SER A 459 0.05 2.39 11.75
N VAL A 460 0.58 1.47 10.94
CA VAL A 460 0.90 0.10 11.37
C VAL A 460 2.37 -0.19 11.14
N LEU A 461 3.04 -0.73 12.15
CA LEU A 461 4.44 -1.08 12.19
C LEU A 461 4.58 -2.58 12.46
N GLY A 462 5.06 -3.32 11.47
CA GLY A 462 5.33 -4.76 11.59
C GLY A 462 6.76 -5.05 12.04
N PHE A 463 6.93 -6.09 12.85
CA PHE A 463 8.23 -6.56 13.35
C PHE A 463 8.31 -8.10 13.26
N GLY A 464 9.50 -8.70 13.32
CA GLY A 464 9.63 -10.16 13.39
C GLY A 464 9.36 -10.97 12.11
N ARG A 465 9.54 -12.29 12.17
CA ARG A 465 9.32 -13.28 11.08
C ARG A 465 8.20 -14.26 11.41
N GLY A 466 7.76 -15.00 10.40
CA GLY A 466 7.02 -16.25 10.53
C GLY A 466 5.51 -16.11 10.78
N ASN A 467 5.03 -14.93 11.16
CA ASN A 467 3.60 -14.65 11.33
C ASN A 467 3.17 -13.28 10.77
N TYR A 468 4.00 -12.69 9.90
CA TYR A 468 3.76 -11.37 9.33
C TYR A 468 2.56 -11.41 8.36
N ASN A 469 1.50 -10.66 8.67
CA ASN A 469 0.29 -10.57 7.85
C ASN A 469 0.20 -9.21 7.13
N ASP A 470 0.99 -9.08 6.08
CA ASP A 470 1.17 -7.87 5.28
C ASP A 470 -0.17 -7.28 4.79
N GLY A 471 -1.01 -8.15 4.20
CA GLY A 471 -2.28 -7.72 3.61
C GLY A 471 -3.24 -7.12 4.63
N MET A 472 -3.29 -7.69 5.84
CA MET A 472 -4.08 -7.11 6.94
C MET A 472 -3.53 -5.74 7.34
N MET A 473 -2.22 -5.63 7.59
CA MET A 473 -1.62 -4.37 8.06
C MET A 473 -1.76 -3.24 7.04
N GLN A 474 -1.54 -3.52 5.75
CA GLN A 474 -1.81 -2.57 4.68
C GLN A 474 -3.28 -2.13 4.68
N THR A 475 -4.20 -3.08 4.81
CA THR A 475 -5.63 -2.77 4.86
C THR A 475 -5.97 -1.86 6.04
N LEU A 476 -5.43 -2.11 7.24
CA LEU A 476 -5.68 -1.27 8.42
C LEU A 476 -5.11 0.13 8.26
N ALA A 477 -3.88 0.24 7.75
CA ALA A 477 -3.22 1.52 7.52
C ALA A 477 -3.98 2.37 6.48
N GLN A 478 -4.35 1.77 5.35
CA GLN A 478 -5.12 2.42 4.28
C GLN A 478 -6.47 2.94 4.79
N ASN A 479 -7.24 2.11 5.51
CA ASN A 479 -8.52 2.55 6.09
C ASN A 479 -8.35 3.64 7.16
N GLY A 480 -7.18 3.69 7.80
CA GLY A 480 -6.82 4.63 8.84
C GLY A 480 -6.14 5.92 8.37
N ASN A 481 -5.94 6.14 7.07
CA ASN A 481 -5.11 7.22 6.52
C ASN A 481 -3.73 7.30 7.17
N GLY A 482 -3.07 6.16 7.31
CA GLY A 482 -1.67 6.10 7.68
C GLY A 482 -0.91 5.10 6.83
N THR A 483 0.36 4.94 7.18
CA THR A 483 1.32 4.12 6.43
C THR A 483 1.48 2.75 7.08
N ALA A 484 1.72 1.71 6.26
CA ALA A 484 2.22 0.43 6.74
C ALA A 484 3.74 0.36 6.53
N ALA A 485 4.49 0.05 7.58
CA ALA A 485 5.93 -0.13 7.50
C ALA A 485 6.37 -1.43 8.18
N TYR A 486 7.39 -2.08 7.63
CA TYR A 486 8.01 -3.26 8.21
C TYR A 486 9.41 -2.92 8.68
N ILE A 487 9.64 -3.01 9.99
CA ILE A 487 10.89 -2.66 10.65
C ILE A 487 11.66 -3.94 10.94
N ASP A 488 12.62 -4.25 10.07
CA ASP A 488 13.52 -5.40 10.19
C ASP A 488 14.86 -5.06 10.87
N THR A 489 15.22 -3.77 10.92
CA THR A 489 16.48 -3.29 11.48
C THR A 489 16.31 -1.95 12.20
N LEU A 490 17.29 -1.58 13.02
CA LEU A 490 17.31 -0.26 13.65
C LEU A 490 17.52 0.87 12.62
N ALA A 491 18.23 0.60 11.53
CA ALA A 491 18.40 1.55 10.44
C ALA A 491 17.05 1.81 9.74
N GLU A 492 16.24 0.78 9.52
CA GLU A 492 14.87 0.93 9.02
C GLU A 492 14.01 1.74 9.99
N ALA A 493 14.08 1.44 11.28
CA ALA A 493 13.36 2.23 12.30
C ALA A 493 13.75 3.71 12.26
N GLN A 494 15.04 4.02 12.10
CA GLN A 494 15.51 5.40 11.96
C GLN A 494 14.95 6.05 10.69
N LYS A 495 14.99 5.36 9.55
CA LYS A 495 14.40 5.85 8.30
C LYS A 495 12.92 6.18 8.48
N THR A 496 12.11 5.20 8.86
CA THR A 496 10.66 5.32 8.94
C THR A 496 10.20 6.31 10.00
N LEU A 497 10.76 6.24 11.21
CA LEU A 497 10.25 6.97 12.38
C LEU A 497 10.97 8.30 12.65
N VAL A 498 12.09 8.58 11.99
CA VAL A 498 12.84 9.82 12.20
C VAL A 498 12.99 10.61 10.90
N GLU A 499 13.51 9.99 9.85
CA GLU A 499 13.80 10.68 8.59
C GLU A 499 12.51 10.94 7.80
N GLU A 500 11.59 9.97 7.77
CA GLU A 500 10.34 10.02 7.01
C GLU A 500 9.11 10.34 7.88
N ALA A 501 9.31 10.60 9.17
CA ALA A 501 8.23 10.97 10.10
C ALA A 501 7.47 12.21 9.62
N GLY A 502 8.16 13.18 9.01
CA GLY A 502 7.50 14.36 8.47
C GLY A 502 6.52 14.03 7.32
N SER A 503 6.93 13.09 6.46
CA SER A 503 6.15 12.65 5.32
C SER A 503 4.98 11.74 5.71
N SER A 504 5.11 10.94 6.76
CA SER A 504 4.02 10.09 7.22
C SER A 504 3.03 10.87 8.09
N LEU A 505 3.49 11.76 8.97
CA LEU A 505 2.66 12.45 9.97
C LEU A 505 1.95 13.71 9.46
N PHE A 506 2.51 14.42 8.47
CA PHE A 506 1.98 15.72 8.02
C PHE A 506 1.48 15.63 6.57
N PRO A 507 0.19 15.31 6.34
CA PRO A 507 -0.40 15.31 5.00
C PRO A 507 -0.44 16.73 4.43
N ILE A 508 0.04 16.91 3.20
CA ILE A 508 -0.08 18.17 2.45
C ILE A 508 -1.20 18.12 1.40
N ALA A 509 -1.64 16.91 1.03
CA ALA A 509 -2.84 16.68 0.24
C ALA A 509 -3.45 15.32 0.58
N LYS A 510 -4.76 15.20 0.34
CA LYS A 510 -5.52 13.95 0.42
C LYS A 510 -6.03 13.54 -0.96
N ASP A 511 -6.34 12.25 -1.10
CA ASP A 511 -6.94 11.65 -2.30
C ASP A 511 -6.16 11.98 -3.58
N VAL A 512 -4.86 11.70 -3.59
CA VAL A 512 -4.01 12.02 -4.74
C VAL A 512 -4.05 10.90 -5.77
N LYS A 513 -4.52 11.25 -6.96
CA LYS A 513 -4.71 10.34 -8.10
C LYS A 513 -3.86 10.78 -9.28
N PHE A 514 -3.24 9.81 -9.94
CA PHE A 514 -2.54 10.02 -11.19
C PHE A 514 -3.29 9.33 -12.33
N GLN A 515 -3.38 10.00 -13.46
CA GLN A 515 -3.89 9.44 -14.69
C GLN A 515 -2.97 9.84 -15.84
N ILE A 516 -2.59 8.87 -16.66
CA ILE A 516 -1.86 9.12 -17.90
C ILE A 516 -2.68 8.64 -19.09
N GLU A 517 -2.73 9.47 -20.12
CA GLU A 517 -3.39 9.18 -21.39
C GLU A 517 -2.34 9.14 -22.50
N PHE A 518 -2.20 7.99 -23.17
CA PHE A 518 -1.20 7.79 -24.21
C PHE A 518 -1.72 8.18 -25.60
N ASN A 519 -0.86 8.75 -26.42
CA ASN A 519 -1.20 9.11 -27.80
C ASN A 519 -1.13 7.87 -28.73
N PRO A 520 -2.25 7.38 -29.30
CA PRO A 520 -2.28 6.20 -30.19
C PRO A 520 -1.55 6.40 -31.54
N GLU A 521 -1.18 7.64 -31.87
CA GLU A 521 -0.34 7.93 -33.04
C GLU A 521 1.14 7.68 -32.79
N ARG A 522 1.58 7.72 -31.53
CA ARG A 522 2.98 7.60 -31.14
C ARG A 522 3.28 6.31 -30.38
N ILE A 523 2.34 5.85 -29.55
CA ILE A 523 2.48 4.67 -28.70
C ILE A 523 1.45 3.63 -29.11
N ALA A 524 1.90 2.40 -29.35
CA ALA A 524 1.04 1.26 -29.65
C ALA A 524 0.53 0.59 -28.37
N GLU A 525 1.42 0.41 -27.38
CA GLU A 525 1.14 -0.36 -26.17
C GLU A 525 1.86 0.22 -24.97
N TYR A 526 1.38 -0.08 -23.76
CA TYR A 526 2.07 0.25 -22.51
C TYR A 526 1.83 -0.81 -21.43
N ARG A 527 2.69 -0.79 -20.41
CA ARG A 527 2.55 -1.55 -19.17
C ARG A 527 3.09 -0.74 -18.00
N LEU A 528 2.31 -0.61 -16.93
CA LEU A 528 2.77 -0.03 -15.67
C LEU A 528 3.60 -1.05 -14.89
N ILE A 529 4.82 -0.70 -14.50
CA ILE A 529 5.70 -1.57 -13.71
C ILE A 529 5.36 -1.41 -12.23
N GLY A 530 4.90 -2.49 -11.58
CA GLY A 530 4.38 -2.46 -10.20
C GLY A 530 2.95 -1.90 -10.12
N TYR A 531 2.51 -1.49 -8.93
CA TYR A 531 1.18 -0.91 -8.66
C TYR A 531 -0.01 -1.85 -8.92
N GLU A 532 0.20 -3.16 -8.92
CA GLU A 532 -0.85 -4.11 -9.31
C GLU A 532 -2.01 -4.13 -8.31
N THR A 533 -1.75 -3.89 -7.03
CA THR A 533 -2.78 -3.77 -5.97
C THR A 533 -3.36 -2.36 -5.85
N ARG A 534 -2.87 -1.40 -6.65
CA ARG A 534 -3.15 0.05 -6.54
C ARG A 534 -3.72 0.65 -7.83
N THR A 535 -4.11 -0.21 -8.78
CA THR A 535 -4.75 0.22 -10.03
C THR A 535 -6.18 0.67 -9.77
N LEU A 536 -6.55 1.83 -10.32
CA LEU A 536 -7.90 2.40 -10.21
C LEU A 536 -8.62 2.33 -11.55
N ASN A 537 -9.96 2.28 -11.51
CA ASN A 537 -10.74 2.38 -12.75
C ASN A 537 -10.64 3.81 -13.30
N ARG A 538 -10.85 3.96 -14.61
CA ARG A 538 -10.77 5.27 -15.28
C ARG A 538 -11.77 6.27 -14.68
N GLU A 539 -12.96 5.81 -14.33
CA GLU A 539 -14.02 6.58 -13.69
C GLU A 539 -13.66 7.06 -12.28
N ASP A 540 -12.79 6.34 -11.58
CA ASP A 540 -12.38 6.66 -10.21
C ASP A 540 -11.54 7.95 -10.17
N PHE A 541 -10.87 8.30 -11.28
CA PHE A 541 -10.09 9.53 -11.39
C PHE A 541 -10.91 10.81 -11.17
N ASN A 542 -12.17 10.84 -11.61
CA ASN A 542 -13.04 12.01 -11.44
C ASN A 542 -14.00 11.86 -10.26
N ASN A 543 -13.95 10.74 -9.54
CA ASN A 543 -14.83 10.46 -8.42
C ASN A 543 -14.14 10.86 -7.11
N ASP A 544 -14.53 12.03 -6.58
CA ASP A 544 -14.03 12.52 -5.28
C ASP A 544 -14.48 11.65 -4.08
N LYS A 545 -15.28 10.60 -4.29
CA LYS A 545 -15.66 9.65 -3.23
C LYS A 545 -14.72 8.46 -3.10
N VAL A 546 -13.93 8.17 -4.14
CA VAL A 546 -12.92 7.11 -4.08
C VAL A 546 -11.70 7.70 -3.41
N ASP A 547 -11.14 7.01 -2.42
CA ASP A 547 -9.92 7.43 -1.76
C ASP A 547 -8.70 6.81 -2.47
N ALA A 548 -7.73 7.65 -2.83
CA ALA A 548 -6.47 7.23 -3.45
C ALA A 548 -5.24 7.52 -2.57
N GLY A 549 -5.47 7.72 -1.27
CA GLY A 549 -4.44 7.91 -0.27
C GLY A 549 -3.91 9.34 -0.20
N ASP A 550 -3.14 9.58 0.87
CA ASP A 550 -2.65 10.90 1.24
C ASP A 550 -1.17 11.04 0.89
N ILE A 551 -0.77 12.25 0.52
CA ILE A 551 0.65 12.58 0.33
C ILE A 551 1.05 13.56 1.41
N GLY A 552 2.11 13.22 2.15
CA GLY A 552 2.68 14.10 3.16
C GLY A 552 3.84 14.97 2.68
N SER A 553 4.32 15.78 3.63
CA SER A 553 5.36 16.79 3.40
C SER A 553 6.64 16.15 2.87
N GLY A 554 7.12 16.64 1.72
CA GLY A 554 8.33 16.14 1.06
C GLY A 554 8.21 14.72 0.48
N HIS A 555 7.04 14.08 0.55
CA HIS A 555 6.81 12.73 0.04
C HIS A 555 7.09 12.65 -1.46
N ARG A 556 7.48 11.46 -1.90
CA ARG A 556 8.00 11.21 -3.24
C ARG A 556 7.34 9.96 -3.80
N VAL A 557 6.91 10.02 -5.06
CA VAL A 557 6.29 8.89 -5.74
C VAL A 557 6.93 8.73 -7.11
N THR A 558 7.22 7.50 -7.49
CA THR A 558 7.86 7.14 -8.75
C THR A 558 7.04 6.09 -9.45
N ALA A 559 6.58 6.40 -10.66
CA ALA A 559 5.89 5.47 -11.54
C ALA A 559 6.70 5.29 -12.83
N ILE A 560 6.79 4.05 -13.29
CA ILE A 560 7.55 3.70 -14.50
C ILE A 560 6.64 2.91 -15.42
N TYR A 561 6.48 3.38 -16.65
CA TYR A 561 5.78 2.68 -17.72
C TYR A 561 6.80 2.13 -18.71
N GLU A 562 6.64 0.88 -19.13
CA GLU A 562 7.22 0.38 -20.36
C GLU A 562 6.24 0.66 -21.50
N VAL A 563 6.66 1.39 -22.53
CA VAL A 563 5.84 1.79 -23.68
C VAL A 563 6.45 1.26 -24.97
N THR A 564 5.59 0.81 -25.89
CA THR A 564 5.98 0.33 -27.21
C THR A 564 5.68 1.40 -28.24
N PRO A 565 6.69 2.04 -28.87
CA PRO A 565 6.47 3.01 -29.93
C PRO A 565 5.70 2.42 -31.11
N LYS A 566 4.88 3.24 -31.78
CA LYS A 566 4.12 2.81 -32.95
C LYS A 566 5.06 2.36 -34.07
N GLY A 567 4.85 1.15 -34.58
CA GLY A 567 5.70 0.54 -35.60
C GLY A 567 6.92 -0.22 -35.06
N SER A 568 7.09 -0.29 -33.73
CA SER A 568 8.11 -1.16 -33.12
C SER A 568 7.83 -2.65 -33.41
N PRO A 569 8.86 -3.49 -33.60
CA PRO A 569 8.70 -4.94 -33.70
C PRO A 569 8.29 -5.60 -32.37
N ALA A 570 8.31 -4.87 -31.25
CA ALA A 570 7.91 -5.38 -29.93
C ALA A 570 6.39 -5.32 -29.66
N VAL A 571 5.58 -4.90 -30.63
CA VAL A 571 4.11 -4.89 -30.48
C VAL A 571 3.60 -6.33 -30.30
N LEU A 572 2.91 -6.59 -29.20
CA LEU A 572 2.39 -7.92 -28.86
C LEU A 572 0.95 -8.15 -29.29
N ASN A 573 0.15 -7.09 -29.39
CA ASN A 573 -1.26 -7.16 -29.73
C ASN A 573 -1.49 -6.88 -31.21
N ASP A 574 -2.12 -7.82 -31.91
CA ASP A 574 -2.53 -7.64 -33.29
C ASP A 574 -3.57 -6.51 -33.43
N PRO A 575 -3.52 -5.71 -34.50
CA PRO A 575 -4.56 -4.73 -34.79
C PRO A 575 -5.95 -5.39 -34.88
N LEU A 576 -6.94 -4.81 -34.21
CA LEU A 576 -8.31 -5.29 -34.27
C LEU A 576 -8.84 -5.28 -35.71
N ARG A 577 -9.15 -6.46 -36.26
CA ARG A 577 -9.72 -6.61 -37.62
C ARG A 577 -11.00 -5.80 -37.85
N TYR A 578 -11.79 -5.60 -36.81
CA TYR A 578 -13.08 -4.89 -36.85
C TYR A 578 -13.11 -3.61 -36.00
N GLY A 579 -11.96 -3.23 -35.41
CA GLY A 579 -11.86 -1.98 -34.67
C GLY A 579 -11.95 -0.83 -35.65
N LYS A 580 -12.95 0.04 -35.50
CA LYS A 580 -12.99 1.29 -36.25
C LYS A 580 -11.83 2.16 -35.75
N GLY A 581 -10.73 2.14 -36.48
CA GLY A 581 -9.63 3.10 -36.33
C GLY A 581 -10.03 4.49 -36.81
N GLU A 582 -11.13 5.04 -36.32
CA GLU A 582 -11.35 6.48 -36.40
C GLU A 582 -10.51 7.08 -35.28
N ALA A 583 -9.26 7.42 -35.63
CA ALA A 583 -8.51 8.40 -34.88
C ALA A 583 -9.43 9.62 -34.75
N ALA A 584 -9.88 9.92 -33.54
CA ALA A 584 -10.56 11.18 -33.30
C ALA A 584 -9.60 12.27 -33.76
N GLU A 585 -9.96 12.98 -34.84
CA GLU A 585 -9.32 14.21 -35.31
C GLU A 585 -9.51 15.30 -34.24
N THR A 586 -8.94 15.07 -33.06
CA THR A 586 -8.67 16.11 -32.09
C THR A 586 -7.33 16.65 -32.54
N GLN A 587 -7.25 17.97 -32.77
CA GLN A 587 -5.99 18.64 -33.06
C GLN A 587 -5.04 18.46 -31.85
N ALA A 588 -4.38 17.30 -31.77
CA ALA A 588 -3.25 17.10 -30.87
C ALA A 588 -2.22 18.13 -31.26
N SER A 589 -1.82 18.94 -30.29
CA SER A 589 -0.96 20.09 -30.49
C SER A 589 0.46 19.59 -30.78
N GLY A 590 0.73 19.24 -32.04
CA GLY A 590 2.05 18.84 -32.53
C GLY A 590 2.33 17.34 -32.42
N GLY A 591 2.83 16.73 -33.50
CA GLY A 591 3.18 15.32 -33.59
C GLY A 591 4.31 14.85 -32.65
N SER A 592 4.74 15.69 -31.71
CA SER A 592 5.77 15.42 -30.71
C SER A 592 5.24 14.90 -29.36
N GLU A 593 3.92 14.88 -29.14
CA GLU A 593 3.32 14.46 -27.86
C GLU A 593 3.15 12.94 -27.78
N LEU A 594 3.74 12.34 -26.74
CA LEU A 594 3.73 10.90 -26.46
C LEU A 594 2.56 10.51 -25.55
N ALA A 595 2.29 11.33 -24.53
CA ALA A 595 1.27 11.09 -23.53
C ALA A 595 0.89 12.40 -22.80
N PHE A 596 -0.19 12.36 -22.03
CA PHE A 596 -0.68 13.48 -21.23
C PHE A 596 -0.91 13.04 -19.78
N LEU A 597 -0.10 13.58 -18.86
CA LEU A 597 -0.19 13.30 -17.43
C LEU A 597 -1.19 14.24 -16.76
N LYS A 598 -2.08 13.68 -15.94
CA LYS A 598 -3.07 14.36 -15.12
C LYS A 598 -2.86 13.94 -13.67
N MET A 599 -2.89 14.90 -12.76
CA MET A 599 -2.83 14.67 -11.32
C MET A 599 -3.98 15.42 -10.67
N ARG A 600 -4.77 14.70 -9.88
CA ARG A 600 -5.88 15.25 -9.10
C ARG A 600 -5.56 15.08 -7.61
N TRP A 601 -5.84 16.11 -6.81
CA TRP A 601 -5.55 16.10 -5.38
C TRP A 601 -6.53 17.03 -4.63
N LYS A 602 -6.68 16.86 -3.32
CA LYS A 602 -7.47 17.74 -2.45
C LYS A 602 -6.59 18.32 -1.35
N LYS A 603 -6.90 19.54 -0.89
CA LYS A 603 -6.29 20.10 0.34
C LYS A 603 -6.62 19.22 1.54
N PRO A 604 -5.77 19.14 2.59
CA PRO A 604 -6.03 18.31 3.77
C PRO A 604 -7.42 18.57 4.37
N ASP A 605 -7.78 19.85 4.54
CA ASP A 605 -9.07 20.28 5.10
C ASP A 605 -10.17 20.56 4.05
N GLY A 606 -9.89 20.34 2.76
CA GLY A 606 -10.79 20.70 1.66
C GLY A 606 -11.41 19.48 0.97
N ASP A 607 -12.68 19.55 0.58
CA ASP A 607 -13.36 18.41 -0.05
C ASP A 607 -13.44 18.49 -1.59
N THR A 608 -12.97 19.59 -2.17
CA THR A 608 -12.90 19.82 -3.61
C THR A 608 -11.52 19.50 -4.15
N SER A 609 -11.46 18.79 -5.27
CA SER A 609 -10.19 18.46 -5.92
C SER A 609 -9.71 19.52 -6.91
N ASP A 610 -8.39 19.71 -6.94
CA ASP A 610 -7.65 20.51 -7.92
C ASP A 610 -7.00 19.58 -8.96
N LEU A 611 -6.89 20.05 -10.21
CA LEU A 611 -6.33 19.29 -11.33
C LEU A 611 -5.08 19.99 -11.89
N VAL A 612 -4.00 19.23 -12.00
CA VAL A 612 -2.75 19.64 -12.66
C VAL A 612 -2.53 18.74 -13.86
N THR A 613 -2.11 19.31 -14.98
CA THR A 613 -1.86 18.55 -16.21
C THR A 613 -0.51 18.90 -16.83
N MET A 614 0.14 17.92 -17.44
CA MET A 614 1.44 18.09 -18.09
C MET A 614 1.53 17.21 -19.34
N PRO A 615 1.77 17.79 -20.53
CA PRO A 615 2.06 17.02 -21.72
C PRO A 615 3.45 16.39 -21.62
N VAL A 616 3.58 15.16 -22.12
CA VAL A 616 4.85 14.45 -22.28
C VAL A 616 5.21 14.48 -23.76
N THR A 617 6.36 15.02 -24.09
CA THR A 617 6.79 15.22 -25.47
C THR A 617 8.20 14.67 -25.71
N ASP A 618 8.65 14.71 -26.96
CA ASP A 618 10.03 14.37 -27.33
C ASP A 618 11.09 15.19 -26.56
N ALA A 619 10.74 16.36 -26.02
CA ALA A 619 11.64 17.13 -25.15
C ALA A 619 11.96 16.45 -23.81
N ASN A 620 11.15 15.47 -23.40
CA ASN A 620 11.39 14.64 -22.23
C ASN A 620 12.30 13.44 -22.53
N ALA A 621 12.58 13.18 -23.81
CA ALA A 621 13.35 12.01 -24.23
C ALA A 621 14.87 12.24 -24.11
N VAL A 622 15.57 11.22 -23.62
CA VAL A 622 17.03 11.15 -23.65
C VAL A 622 17.48 10.05 -24.61
N ALA A 623 18.65 10.24 -25.24
CA ALA A 623 19.12 9.37 -26.32
C ALA A 623 19.45 7.94 -25.85
N ASP A 624 19.89 7.79 -24.61
CA ASP A 624 20.24 6.52 -24.00
C ASP A 624 20.03 6.56 -22.48
N VAL A 625 19.95 5.38 -21.84
CA VAL A 625 19.71 5.29 -20.39
C VAL A 625 20.80 6.00 -19.57
N ASN A 626 22.05 6.07 -20.03
CA ASN A 626 23.14 6.73 -19.30
C ASN A 626 23.06 8.26 -19.35
N ALA A 627 22.31 8.83 -20.31
CA ALA A 627 22.01 10.24 -20.37
C ALA A 627 20.92 10.68 -19.37
N ALA A 628 20.17 9.74 -18.78
CA ALA A 628 19.23 10.03 -17.71
C ALA A 628 19.95 10.39 -16.39
N SER A 629 19.27 11.10 -15.50
CA SER A 629 19.83 11.48 -14.20
C SER A 629 20.22 10.25 -13.37
N GLY A 630 21.16 10.42 -12.43
CA GLY A 630 21.58 9.32 -11.54
C GLY A 630 20.39 8.66 -10.84
N ASP A 631 19.44 9.45 -10.34
CA ASP A 631 18.28 8.92 -9.63
C ASP A 631 17.30 8.16 -10.54
N VAL A 632 17.10 8.62 -11.78
CA VAL A 632 16.29 7.88 -12.77
C VAL A 632 16.95 6.56 -13.12
N ARG A 633 18.27 6.54 -13.32
CA ARG A 633 19.00 5.30 -13.61
C ARG A 633 18.97 4.32 -12.44
N PHE A 634 19.11 4.83 -11.21
CA PHE A 634 19.04 4.01 -10.00
C PHE A 634 17.63 3.42 -9.81
N SER A 635 16.58 4.22 -9.96
CA SER A 635 15.19 3.74 -9.83
C SER A 635 14.85 2.66 -10.87
N VAL A 636 15.39 2.77 -12.09
CA VAL A 636 15.22 1.74 -13.12
C VAL A 636 16.00 0.47 -12.83
N ALA A 637 17.19 0.56 -12.22
CA ALA A 637 17.89 -0.63 -11.74
C ALA A 637 17.10 -1.35 -10.65
N VAL A 638 16.50 -0.60 -9.70
CA VAL A 638 15.61 -1.15 -8.66
C VAL A 638 14.36 -1.78 -9.28
N ALA A 639 13.75 -1.14 -10.28
CA ALA A 639 12.60 -1.69 -11.00
C ALA A 639 12.93 -2.99 -11.75
N ALA A 640 14.10 -3.07 -12.38
CA ALA A 640 14.59 -4.28 -13.01
C ALA A 640 14.81 -5.41 -11.98
N PHE A 641 15.39 -5.07 -10.83
CA PHE A 641 15.60 -6.01 -9.73
C PHE A 641 14.30 -6.57 -9.17
N GLY A 642 13.33 -5.71 -8.85
CA GLY A 642 12.02 -6.12 -8.34
C GLY A 642 11.28 -7.00 -9.33
N GLN A 643 11.24 -6.61 -10.62
CA GLN A 643 10.61 -7.44 -11.66
C GLN A 643 11.30 -8.81 -11.80
N LYS A 644 12.63 -8.87 -11.69
CA LYS A 644 13.38 -10.13 -11.78
C LYS A 644 13.09 -11.05 -10.58
N LEU A 645 13.06 -10.51 -9.37
CA LEU A 645 12.68 -11.27 -8.16
C LEU A 645 11.23 -11.77 -8.21
N LYS A 646 10.32 -10.94 -8.74
CA LYS A 646 8.91 -11.31 -8.96
C LYS A 646 8.72 -12.33 -10.09
N GLY A 647 9.76 -12.64 -10.86
CA GLY A 647 9.71 -13.62 -11.96
C GLY A 647 9.04 -13.12 -13.24
N VAL A 648 9.03 -11.81 -13.49
CA VAL A 648 8.47 -11.22 -14.71
C VAL A 648 9.22 -11.72 -15.94
N SER A 649 8.49 -12.26 -16.93
CA SER A 649 9.06 -12.89 -18.13
C SER A 649 10.00 -11.97 -18.93
N ALA A 650 9.66 -10.68 -19.04
CA ALA A 650 10.47 -9.68 -19.75
C ALA A 650 11.89 -9.50 -19.18
N LEU A 651 12.13 -9.90 -17.93
CA LEU A 651 13.41 -9.75 -17.23
C LEU A 651 14.16 -11.08 -17.05
N GLN A 652 13.64 -12.19 -17.57
CA GLN A 652 14.26 -13.52 -17.42
C GLN A 652 15.71 -13.54 -17.92
N ASP A 653 15.94 -12.98 -19.11
CA ASP A 653 17.26 -12.93 -19.77
C ASP A 653 18.11 -11.72 -19.34
N TYR A 654 17.56 -10.80 -18.54
CA TYR A 654 18.31 -9.65 -18.05
C TYR A 654 19.14 -10.04 -16.81
N ALA A 655 20.46 -10.12 -16.96
CA ALA A 655 21.37 -10.62 -15.92
C ALA A 655 21.43 -9.70 -14.68
N TYR A 656 21.63 -10.29 -13.50
CA TYR A 656 21.85 -9.52 -12.26
C TYR A 656 23.07 -8.59 -12.37
N GLY A 657 24.15 -9.02 -13.02
CA GLY A 657 25.29 -8.15 -13.32
C GLY A 657 24.94 -6.88 -14.12
N SER A 658 23.96 -6.93 -15.04
CA SER A 658 23.49 -5.76 -15.77
C SER A 658 22.69 -4.81 -14.88
N ILE A 659 21.89 -5.35 -13.95
CA ILE A 659 21.18 -4.58 -12.92
C ILE A 659 22.19 -3.90 -12.00
N LEU A 660 23.18 -4.66 -11.52
CA LEU A 660 24.23 -4.17 -10.64
C LEU A 660 25.04 -3.05 -11.30
N GLY A 661 25.47 -3.23 -12.55
CA GLY A 661 26.23 -2.22 -13.28
C GLY A 661 25.45 -0.92 -13.48
N LEU A 662 24.15 -1.00 -13.77
CA LEU A 662 23.30 0.19 -13.87
C LEU A 662 23.18 0.91 -12.51
N ALA A 663 22.98 0.17 -11.42
CA ALA A 663 22.85 0.73 -10.08
C ALA A 663 24.16 1.33 -9.55
N GLU A 664 25.30 0.65 -9.76
CA GLU A 664 26.64 1.11 -9.35
C GLU A 664 27.00 2.44 -10.02
N ALA A 665 26.77 2.56 -11.32
CA ALA A 665 27.01 3.79 -12.09
C ALA A 665 26.07 4.94 -11.69
N ALA A 666 25.03 4.65 -10.91
CA ALA A 666 23.96 5.56 -10.51
C ALA A 666 23.82 5.72 -8.98
N LYS A 667 24.74 5.14 -8.19
CA LYS A 667 24.64 5.14 -6.72
C LYS A 667 24.51 6.54 -6.13
N GLY A 668 25.25 7.53 -6.66
CA GLY A 668 25.18 8.91 -6.20
C GLY A 668 25.57 9.09 -4.72
N ASN A 669 25.07 10.18 -4.12
CA ASN A 669 25.23 10.47 -2.70
C ASN A 669 24.37 9.51 -1.87
N ASP A 670 24.96 8.93 -0.83
CA ASP A 670 24.30 7.90 -0.02
C ASP A 670 24.81 7.96 1.43
N PRO A 671 24.43 9.02 2.18
CA PRO A 671 24.96 9.28 3.51
C PRO A 671 24.57 8.20 4.53
N PHE A 672 23.44 7.52 4.31
CA PHE A 672 22.91 6.48 5.19
C PHE A 672 23.20 5.06 4.70
N GLY A 673 23.75 4.90 3.49
CA GLY A 673 24.16 3.59 2.97
C GLY A 673 23.05 2.75 2.33
N TYR A 674 21.84 3.30 2.14
CA TYR A 674 20.70 2.57 1.57
C TYR A 674 21.00 2.06 0.15
N ARG A 675 21.59 2.91 -0.69
CA ARG A 675 21.91 2.53 -2.08
C ARG A 675 23.07 1.56 -2.14
N ALA A 676 24.06 1.69 -1.27
CA ALA A 676 25.17 0.74 -1.16
C ALA A 676 24.71 -0.63 -0.64
N GLU A 677 23.73 -0.68 0.27
CA GLU A 677 23.08 -1.92 0.69
C GLU A 677 22.35 -2.59 -0.47
N PHE A 678 21.57 -1.84 -1.25
CA PHE A 678 20.89 -2.37 -2.44
C PHE A 678 21.85 -3.11 -3.39
N LEU A 679 23.03 -2.55 -3.66
CA LEU A 679 24.04 -3.22 -4.51
C LEU A 679 24.44 -4.60 -3.94
N LYS A 680 24.59 -4.71 -2.62
CA LYS A 680 24.87 -5.99 -1.95
C LYS A 680 23.68 -6.94 -2.06
N LEU A 681 22.45 -6.45 -1.96
CA LEU A 681 21.25 -7.27 -2.12
C LEU A 681 21.15 -7.86 -3.54
N VAL A 682 21.50 -7.08 -4.57
CA VAL A 682 21.57 -7.57 -5.96
C VAL A 682 22.61 -8.69 -6.08
N GLN A 683 23.80 -8.52 -5.49
CA GLN A 683 24.86 -9.54 -5.47
C GLN A 683 24.44 -10.81 -4.71
N LEU A 684 23.74 -10.65 -3.57
CA LEU A 684 23.22 -11.78 -2.81
C LEU A 684 22.17 -12.56 -3.61
N ALA A 685 21.23 -11.86 -4.25
CA ALA A 685 20.23 -12.49 -5.10
C ALA A 685 20.87 -13.23 -6.28
N GLU A 686 21.90 -12.66 -6.91
CA GLU A 686 22.68 -13.34 -7.95
C GLU A 686 23.26 -14.67 -7.43
N GLY A 687 23.98 -14.63 -6.31
CA GLY A 687 24.58 -15.82 -5.69
C GLY A 687 23.56 -16.88 -5.27
N LEU A 688 22.39 -16.47 -4.77
CA LEU A 688 21.31 -17.36 -4.33
C LEU A 688 20.50 -17.94 -5.50
N SER A 689 20.39 -17.21 -6.61
CA SER A 689 19.67 -17.66 -7.82
C SER A 689 20.40 -18.76 -8.60
N GLY A 690 21.69 -18.97 -8.32
CA GLY A 690 22.52 -19.94 -9.04
C GLY A 690 22.84 -19.55 -10.48
N GLN A 691 22.49 -18.34 -10.92
CA GLN A 691 22.94 -17.78 -12.20
C GLN A 691 24.40 -17.33 -12.05
N LYS A 692 25.31 -17.97 -12.79
CA LYS A 692 26.73 -17.60 -12.92
C LYS A 692 27.03 -17.08 -14.30
#